data_AF-A0A8T2F8K3-F1
#
_entry.id   AF-A0A8T2F8K3-F1
#
_cell.length_a   1.000
_cell.length_b   1.000
_cell.length_c   1.000
_cell.angle_alpha   90.00
_cell.angle_beta   90.00
_cell.angle_gamma   90.00
#
_symmetry.space_group_name_H-M   'P 1'
#
loop_
_entity.id
_entity.type
_entity.pdbx_description
1 polymer ?
#
loop_
_entity_poly.entity_id
_entity_poly.type
_entity_poly.pdbx_seq_one_letter_code
_entity_poly.pdbx_strand_id
1 'polypeptide(L)'
;MVNILILSLLFLIIFLLLTAFKRAKRRQHRPIPSPPGFPIIGNLHQLGELPHQSLWKLSKKYGPVMLLNLGKVPTVILSSSETAKQALRDYDLHCCSRPSLAGGRELSYNNRDISFSPYNDYWKELRKLCTQELFSAKNIHSTQHIKDEEVKKLIDSIAESASLKTPINLNKKCLALTVSIVCRIAFGVSFEGTVLSNDSFNKLIREAFEMLGSFSASDFIPYIEEKEVGIEDFVELLLKLEKEETIVGNNNFTRNNVKAILMDILLAGIETSAGTMTWAMAELAKNPRVMRKFQSEIRNKFENRELISFEDIEQLHYLKMVIKETWRLHPPAPLLLPREVMSEFEINGYTMQPKTQIHVNVWAIGRDPNTWKDPEEFLPERFIDSNIDTKGQNFELLPFGGGRRMCPAMYMGTTMVEFGLANLLYHFDWKLPEGMKVEDMDMEEAPGLTVNKKNDLLLVPVNIWILSLLFFIIFLLLAAFKRKNHGKHRRIPSPPGFPIIGNLHQLGELQHQSLWKLSKKYGPVMLLKLGKVPTVILSSSETAKQALRDYDLYCCSRPSLAGGRELSYNNLDMSSSPYNEYWKELRKLCSQELFSANKIQSIQPIKDEEVKKVIDSIAESSSLKNPVNLSKTFLALTTSVVCKAAFGVSFEGTVLNSDRFNKLVRDTFEMLGSFSASDFIPYVGWIIDKFNGLQGWRKKSFRDLDAFYEQIFDLHKEEKEVGSEDLVDVLLRLEKEEIVVGNGKLTRNHIKAILMNILLGGIDTSAITMTWAMAELAKNPRVMKKVQAEIRSQIKNKERISFDDTDKLEYLKMVIKETWRLHPPTPLLLPRVVITEFEINGYTIPAKTRLHVNVWAIGRDPDTWKDPEMFLPERFNDSNIDAKGQNFELLSFGSGRRICPGLYMGTTMVEFGLANMLYHFDWKLPEGMVVEDIDMEEAPGLTVSKKSELLLVPVKYLDH
;
A
#
# COMPACT_ATOMS: atom_id res chain seq x y z
N MET A 1 61.36 74.12 -6.47
CA MET A 1 60.43 73.71 -7.55
C MET A 1 60.94 72.56 -8.40
N VAL A 2 62.24 72.48 -8.73
CA VAL A 2 62.80 71.44 -9.62
C VAL A 2 62.69 70.01 -9.07
N ASN A 3 62.86 69.79 -7.76
CA ASN A 3 62.79 68.44 -7.16
C ASN A 3 61.38 67.84 -7.09
N ILE A 4 60.33 68.66 -6.98
CA ILE A 4 58.94 68.16 -6.95
C ILE A 4 58.52 67.69 -8.35
N LEU A 5 58.92 68.43 -9.39
CA LEU A 5 58.64 68.06 -10.77
C LEU A 5 59.28 66.73 -11.15
N ILE A 6 60.54 66.51 -10.73
CA ILE A 6 61.29 65.27 -10.99
C ILE A 6 60.65 64.07 -10.27
N LEU A 7 60.21 64.23 -9.02
CA LEU A 7 59.53 63.17 -8.28
C LEU A 7 58.16 62.82 -8.89
N SER A 8 57.38 63.82 -9.32
CA SER A 8 56.11 63.58 -10.02
C SER A 8 56.31 62.91 -11.39
N LEU A 9 57.38 63.25 -12.12
CA LEU A 9 57.72 62.62 -13.39
C LEU A 9 58.17 61.17 -13.17
N LEU A 10 58.97 60.90 -12.14
CA LEU A 10 59.40 59.54 -11.77
C LEU A 10 58.21 58.68 -11.35
N PHE A 11 57.26 59.23 -10.58
CA PHE A 11 56.05 58.51 -10.20
C PHE A 11 55.16 58.22 -11.41
N LEU A 12 55.01 59.17 -12.33
CA LEU A 12 54.27 58.98 -13.58
C LEU A 12 54.96 57.94 -14.48
N ILE A 13 56.28 57.94 -14.57
CA ILE A 13 57.07 56.96 -15.34
C ILE A 13 56.99 55.58 -14.70
N ILE A 14 57.09 55.47 -13.37
CA ILE A 14 56.91 54.19 -12.66
C ILE A 14 55.48 53.68 -12.83
N PHE A 15 54.47 54.57 -12.76
CA PHE A 15 53.07 54.21 -13.00
C PHE A 15 52.85 53.78 -14.46
N LEU A 16 53.43 54.48 -15.43
CA LEU A 16 53.38 54.13 -16.85
C LEU A 16 54.15 52.84 -17.15
N LEU A 17 55.28 52.59 -16.50
CA LEU A 17 56.06 51.36 -16.61
C LEU A 17 55.36 50.19 -15.93
N LEU A 18 54.75 50.38 -14.75
CA LEU A 18 53.94 49.34 -14.09
C LEU A 18 52.66 49.04 -14.87
N THR A 19 52.03 50.03 -15.48
CA THR A 19 50.87 49.82 -16.37
C THR A 19 51.28 49.23 -17.71
N ALA A 20 52.44 49.59 -18.26
CA ALA A 20 53.02 48.99 -19.46
C ALA A 20 53.51 47.55 -19.21
N PHE A 21 54.07 47.25 -18.03
CA PHE A 21 54.50 45.91 -17.62
C PHE A 21 53.29 45.03 -17.30
N LYS A 22 52.24 45.57 -16.65
CA LYS A 22 50.94 44.91 -16.54
C LYS A 22 50.26 44.72 -17.90
N ARG A 23 50.39 45.66 -18.84
CA ARG A 23 49.90 45.51 -20.23
C ARG A 23 50.73 44.53 -21.05
N ALA A 24 52.04 44.46 -20.85
CA ALA A 24 52.95 43.52 -21.52
C ALA A 24 52.75 42.09 -21.00
N LYS A 25 52.54 41.91 -19.69
CA LYS A 25 52.15 40.63 -19.09
C LYS A 25 50.72 40.21 -19.50
N ARG A 26 49.79 41.17 -19.66
CA ARG A 26 48.45 40.92 -20.25
C ARG A 26 48.48 40.61 -21.76
N ARG A 27 49.51 41.03 -22.50
CA ARG A 27 49.63 40.78 -23.95
C ARG A 27 49.97 39.33 -24.29
N GLN A 28 50.41 38.53 -23.32
CA GLN A 28 50.81 37.15 -23.56
C GLN A 28 49.63 36.17 -23.60
N HIS A 29 48.45 36.54 -23.09
CA HIS A 29 47.28 35.66 -22.99
C HIS A 29 46.04 36.32 -23.60
N ARG A 30 45.34 35.59 -24.47
CA ARG A 30 44.07 36.03 -25.06
C ARG A 30 43.01 36.08 -23.95
N PRO A 31 42.37 37.23 -23.66
CA PRO A 31 41.35 37.28 -22.62
C PRO A 31 40.11 36.48 -23.04
N ILE A 32 39.55 35.69 -22.10
CA ILE A 32 38.31 34.96 -22.34
C ILE A 32 37.19 35.98 -22.61
N PRO A 33 36.38 35.82 -23.66
CA PRO A 33 35.21 36.67 -23.92
C PRO A 33 34.30 36.75 -22.71
N SER A 34 33.83 37.95 -22.36
CA SER A 34 32.98 38.16 -21.18
C SER A 34 31.92 39.23 -21.47
N PRO A 35 30.63 38.97 -21.18
CA PRO A 35 29.59 39.99 -21.21
C PRO A 35 29.82 41.03 -20.09
N PRO A 36 29.37 42.28 -20.28
CA PRO A 36 29.47 43.31 -19.25
C PRO A 36 28.67 42.88 -18.01
N GLY A 37 29.30 42.99 -16.84
CA GLY A 37 28.70 42.71 -15.53
C GLY A 37 28.53 43.99 -14.70
N PHE A 38 27.63 43.96 -13.71
CA PHE A 38 27.46 45.06 -12.76
C PHE A 38 28.45 44.98 -11.59
N PRO A 39 28.75 46.10 -10.92
CA PRO A 39 29.51 46.07 -9.67
C PRO A 39 28.84 45.14 -8.64
N ILE A 40 29.64 44.41 -7.85
CA ILE A 40 29.23 43.52 -6.75
C ILE A 40 28.54 42.23 -7.19
N ILE A 41 27.45 42.29 -7.96
CA ILE A 41 26.68 41.10 -8.39
C ILE A 41 27.19 40.46 -9.69
N GLY A 42 28.05 41.18 -10.42
CA GLY A 42 28.64 40.72 -11.67
C GLY A 42 27.59 40.38 -12.73
N ASN A 43 27.60 39.15 -13.22
CA ASN A 43 26.75 38.65 -14.30
C ASN A 43 25.49 37.91 -13.80
N LEU A 44 25.20 37.88 -12.49
CA LEU A 44 24.03 37.19 -11.93
C LEU A 44 22.70 37.67 -12.55
N HIS A 45 22.57 38.98 -12.82
CA HIS A 45 21.39 39.58 -13.46
C HIS A 45 21.12 39.10 -14.89
N GLN A 46 22.07 38.38 -15.51
CA GLN A 46 21.95 37.83 -16.87
C GLN A 46 21.45 36.38 -16.85
N LEU A 47 21.32 35.77 -15.67
CA LEU A 47 20.74 34.45 -15.48
C LEU A 47 19.22 34.60 -15.29
N GLY A 48 18.44 33.86 -16.08
CA GLY A 48 16.98 33.77 -15.91
C GLY A 48 16.61 32.55 -15.08
N GLU A 49 15.31 32.22 -15.02
CA GLU A 49 14.80 31.01 -14.35
C GLU A 49 15.41 29.70 -14.88
N LEU A 50 15.85 29.71 -16.15
CA LEU A 50 16.54 28.59 -16.81
C LEU A 50 17.97 29.02 -17.20
N PRO A 51 18.95 28.96 -16.28
CA PRO A 51 20.30 29.45 -16.50
C PRO A 51 20.97 28.85 -17.73
N HIS A 52 20.79 27.55 -18.00
CA HIS A 52 21.35 26.88 -19.18
C HIS A 52 20.92 27.53 -20.50
N GLN A 53 19.66 27.98 -20.59
CA GLN A 53 19.16 28.66 -21.80
C GLN A 53 19.68 30.10 -21.89
N SER A 54 19.72 30.84 -20.78
CA SER A 54 20.33 32.18 -20.75
C SER A 54 21.81 32.14 -21.16
N LEU A 55 22.55 31.15 -20.66
CA LEU A 55 23.94 30.93 -20.99
C LEU A 55 24.13 30.51 -22.46
N TRP A 56 23.23 29.71 -23.01
CA TRP A 56 23.23 29.40 -24.45
C TRP A 56 22.99 30.65 -25.31
N LYS A 57 22.03 31.51 -24.95
CA LYS A 57 21.81 32.79 -25.66
C LYS A 57 23.05 33.68 -25.63
N LEU A 58 23.75 33.74 -24.49
CA LEU A 58 25.01 34.47 -24.37
C LEU A 58 26.12 33.84 -25.20
N SER A 59 26.23 32.51 -25.26
CA SER A 59 27.28 31.83 -26.03
C SER A 59 27.13 32.06 -27.54
N LYS A 60 25.92 32.29 -28.06
CA LYS A 60 25.71 32.72 -29.45
C LYS A 60 26.32 34.09 -29.77
N LYS A 61 26.50 34.96 -28.77
CA LYS A 61 27.10 36.29 -28.93
C LYS A 61 28.59 36.35 -28.58
N TYR A 62 29.01 35.65 -27.52
CA TYR A 62 30.38 35.74 -26.99
C TYR A 62 31.26 34.54 -27.34
N GLY A 63 30.69 33.50 -27.95
CA GLY A 63 31.40 32.28 -28.36
C GLY A 63 31.24 31.12 -27.37
N PRO A 64 31.79 29.93 -27.73
CA PRO A 64 31.58 28.69 -26.97
C PRO A 64 32.36 28.60 -25.65
N VAL A 65 33.30 29.52 -25.41
CA VAL A 65 34.04 29.68 -24.15
C VAL A 65 33.81 31.12 -23.68
N MET A 66 33.16 31.29 -22.54
CA MET A 66 32.86 32.61 -21.99
C MET A 66 33.10 32.68 -20.49
N LEU A 67 33.58 33.83 -20.02
CA LEU A 67 33.82 34.12 -18.62
C LEU A 67 32.69 34.98 -18.05
N LEU A 68 32.11 34.54 -16.95
CA LEU A 68 31.15 35.27 -16.14
C LEU A 68 31.73 35.45 -14.74
N ASN A 69 31.56 36.63 -14.17
CA ASN A 69 31.80 36.87 -12.76
C ASN A 69 30.46 36.73 -12.05
N LEU A 70 30.21 35.59 -11.42
CA LEU A 70 29.02 35.40 -10.60
C LEU A 70 29.35 35.93 -9.21
N GLY A 71 28.88 37.14 -8.89
CA GLY A 71 29.39 37.92 -7.77
C GLY A 71 30.90 38.13 -7.88
N LYS A 72 31.67 37.55 -6.93
CA LYS A 72 33.14 37.58 -6.93
C LYS A 72 33.80 36.31 -7.50
N VAL A 73 33.02 35.32 -7.95
CA VAL A 73 33.54 34.03 -8.40
C VAL A 73 33.70 34.01 -9.92
N PRO A 74 34.93 33.87 -10.45
CA PRO A 74 35.14 33.72 -11.88
C PRO A 74 34.64 32.34 -12.33
N THR A 75 33.72 32.34 -13.29
CA THR A 75 33.00 31.16 -13.77
C THR A 75 33.08 31.10 -15.29
N VAL A 76 33.72 30.06 -15.82
CA VAL A 76 33.83 29.78 -17.25
C VAL A 76 32.75 28.82 -17.68
N ILE A 77 32.03 29.18 -18.74
CA ILE A 77 30.98 28.36 -19.34
C ILE A 77 31.50 27.79 -20.66
N LEU A 78 31.42 26.48 -20.80
CA LEU A 78 31.80 25.72 -21.99
C LEU A 78 30.53 25.23 -22.68
N SER A 79 30.32 25.63 -23.93
CA SER A 79 29.08 25.36 -24.70
C SER A 79 29.31 24.60 -26.01
N SER A 80 30.49 24.02 -26.21
CA SER A 80 30.79 23.16 -27.38
C SER A 80 31.40 21.82 -26.97
N SER A 81 31.17 20.78 -27.77
CA SER A 81 31.69 19.43 -27.54
C SER A 81 33.22 19.41 -27.44
N GLU A 82 33.92 20.14 -28.32
CA GLU A 82 35.39 20.23 -28.31
C GLU A 82 35.92 20.88 -27.02
N THR A 83 35.31 21.96 -26.55
CA THR A 83 35.71 22.60 -25.29
C THR A 83 35.39 21.73 -24.07
N ALA A 84 34.28 21.00 -24.10
CA ALA A 84 33.91 20.06 -23.05
C ALA A 84 34.91 18.90 -22.99
N LYS A 85 35.32 18.36 -24.14
CA LYS A 85 36.36 17.32 -24.27
C LYS A 85 37.70 17.77 -23.68
N GLN A 86 38.14 18.98 -24.01
CA GLN A 86 39.37 19.53 -23.44
C GLN A 86 39.30 19.58 -21.89
N ALA A 87 38.22 20.10 -21.33
CA ALA A 87 38.07 20.21 -19.86
C ALA A 87 37.85 18.86 -19.14
N LEU A 88 37.04 17.98 -19.73
CA LEU A 88 36.56 16.76 -19.06
C LEU A 88 37.43 15.53 -19.35
N ARG A 89 38.32 15.58 -20.35
CA ARG A 89 39.20 14.47 -20.72
C ARG A 89 40.66 14.89 -20.75
N ASP A 90 41.01 15.87 -21.58
CA ASP A 90 42.41 16.22 -21.84
C ASP A 90 43.06 16.88 -20.62
N TYR A 91 42.29 17.73 -19.91
CA TYR A 91 42.70 18.45 -18.71
C TYR A 91 41.87 18.07 -17.47
N ASP A 92 41.25 16.90 -17.45
CA ASP A 92 40.37 16.45 -16.36
C ASP A 92 41.04 16.58 -14.98
N LEU A 93 42.30 16.17 -14.85
CA LEU A 93 43.06 16.26 -13.59
C LEU A 93 43.37 17.69 -13.15
N HIS A 94 43.26 18.69 -14.03
CA HIS A 94 43.48 20.10 -13.68
C HIS A 94 42.22 20.74 -13.10
N CYS A 95 41.03 20.17 -13.33
CA CYS A 95 39.77 20.80 -12.92
C CYS A 95 38.70 19.85 -12.36
N CYS A 96 39.00 18.58 -12.08
CA CYS A 96 38.00 17.60 -11.60
C CYS A 96 37.58 17.77 -10.12
N SER A 97 38.08 18.77 -9.39
CA SER A 97 37.57 19.06 -8.03
C SER A 97 36.23 19.79 -8.07
N ARG A 98 35.55 19.86 -6.93
CA ARG A 98 34.27 20.56 -6.76
C ARG A 98 34.45 21.81 -5.91
N PRO A 99 33.83 22.95 -6.28
CA PRO A 99 33.73 24.08 -5.37
C PRO A 99 32.79 23.76 -4.21
N SER A 100 33.02 24.37 -3.05
CA SER A 100 32.12 24.24 -1.90
C SER A 100 30.95 25.19 -2.05
N LEU A 101 29.79 24.68 -2.46
CA LEU A 101 28.54 25.42 -2.61
C LEU A 101 27.63 25.23 -1.39
N ALA A 102 26.76 26.19 -1.10
CA ALA A 102 25.87 26.19 0.05
C ALA A 102 24.93 24.97 0.02
N GLY A 103 24.24 24.73 -1.10
CA GLY A 103 23.34 23.58 -1.26
C GLY A 103 24.06 22.24 -1.06
N GLY A 104 25.29 22.09 -1.57
CA GLY A 104 26.10 20.88 -1.38
C GLY A 104 26.61 20.72 0.06
N ARG A 105 26.93 21.81 0.76
CA ARG A 105 27.29 21.74 2.18
C ARG A 105 26.11 21.26 3.03
N GLU A 106 24.91 21.75 2.75
CA GLU A 106 23.72 21.43 3.54
C GLU A 106 23.23 20.01 3.27
N LEU A 107 22.90 19.68 2.01
CA LEU A 107 22.26 18.42 1.65
C LEU A 107 23.22 17.21 1.66
N SER A 108 24.52 17.46 1.49
CA SER A 108 25.54 16.41 1.39
C SER A 108 26.44 16.33 2.63
N TYR A 109 25.96 16.80 3.79
CA TYR A 109 26.66 16.73 5.09
C TYR A 109 28.09 17.28 5.02
N ASN A 110 28.22 18.54 4.60
CA ASN A 110 29.47 19.24 4.35
C ASN A 110 30.29 18.61 3.20
N ASN A 111 29.63 18.38 2.05
CA ASN A 111 30.22 17.81 0.82
C ASN A 111 30.89 16.44 1.05
N ARG A 112 30.31 15.57 1.88
CA ARG A 112 30.85 14.22 2.19
C ARG A 112 30.30 13.12 1.27
N ASP A 113 29.56 13.50 0.25
CA ASP A 113 28.91 12.65 -0.75
C ASP A 113 29.80 12.40 -1.99
N ILE A 114 29.31 11.63 -2.96
CA ILE A 114 30.09 11.32 -4.18
C ILE A 114 30.05 12.48 -5.20
N SER A 115 29.01 13.31 -5.15
CA SER A 115 28.73 14.36 -6.13
C SER A 115 29.50 15.66 -5.85
N PHE A 116 29.51 16.15 -4.61
CA PHE A 116 30.07 17.44 -4.20
C PHE A 116 31.41 17.35 -3.47
N SER A 117 31.87 16.17 -3.03
CA SER A 117 33.19 16.02 -2.41
C SER A 117 34.35 16.55 -3.29
N PRO A 118 35.33 17.28 -2.72
CA PRO A 118 36.57 17.65 -3.42
C PRO A 118 37.35 16.44 -3.95
N TYR A 119 38.16 16.65 -4.98
CA TYR A 119 38.94 15.54 -5.54
C TYR A 119 40.17 15.24 -4.67
N ASN A 120 40.16 14.11 -3.95
CA ASN A 120 41.22 13.63 -3.08
C ASN A 120 41.14 12.09 -2.94
N ASP A 121 41.97 11.49 -2.08
CA ASP A 121 41.96 10.03 -1.89
C ASP A 121 40.65 9.51 -1.30
N TYR A 122 40.01 10.29 -0.42
CA TYR A 122 38.67 9.97 0.09
C TYR A 122 37.64 9.82 -1.06
N TRP A 123 37.60 10.78 -1.98
CA TRP A 123 36.69 10.71 -3.12
C TRP A 123 36.99 9.52 -4.04
N LYS A 124 38.27 9.14 -4.22
CA LYS A 124 38.65 7.98 -5.02
C LYS A 124 38.13 6.67 -4.41
N GLU A 125 38.24 6.52 -3.09
CA GLU A 125 37.70 5.36 -2.38
C GLU A 125 36.16 5.34 -2.44
N LEU A 126 35.52 6.49 -2.23
CA LEU A 126 34.07 6.62 -2.37
C LEU A 126 33.60 6.28 -3.80
N ARG A 127 34.35 6.73 -4.81
CA ARG A 127 34.08 6.41 -6.21
C ARG A 127 34.17 4.92 -6.47
N LYS A 128 35.18 4.26 -5.91
CA LYS A 128 35.35 2.81 -6.00
C LYS A 128 34.17 2.08 -5.36
N LEU A 129 33.79 2.46 -4.14
CA LEU A 129 32.61 1.93 -3.44
C LEU A 129 31.33 2.07 -4.28
N CYS A 130 31.04 3.27 -4.78
CA CYS A 130 29.82 3.48 -5.56
C CYS A 130 29.81 2.67 -6.87
N THR A 131 30.94 2.62 -7.61
CA THR A 131 30.96 2.00 -8.94
C THR A 131 31.16 0.48 -8.92
N GLN A 132 31.88 -0.05 -7.92
CA GLN A 132 32.20 -1.48 -7.83
C GLN A 132 31.24 -2.24 -6.91
N GLU A 133 30.79 -1.60 -5.83
CA GLU A 133 29.89 -2.24 -4.87
C GLU A 133 28.44 -1.81 -5.14
N LEU A 134 28.09 -0.52 -5.07
CA LEU A 134 26.67 -0.13 -5.09
C LEU A 134 26.01 -0.26 -6.47
N PHE A 135 26.65 0.26 -7.52
CA PHE A 135 26.08 0.38 -8.86
C PHE A 135 26.73 -0.52 -9.91
N SER A 136 27.41 -1.58 -9.47
CA SER A 136 27.97 -2.56 -10.40
C SER A 136 26.87 -3.31 -11.14
N ALA A 137 27.14 -3.76 -12.36
CA ALA A 137 26.17 -4.51 -13.16
C ALA A 137 25.62 -5.72 -12.39
N LYS A 138 26.46 -6.42 -11.63
CA LYS A 138 26.08 -7.55 -10.77
C LYS A 138 24.99 -7.16 -9.75
N ASN A 139 25.16 -6.04 -9.05
CA ASN A 139 24.21 -5.61 -8.02
C ASN A 139 22.95 -4.97 -8.61
N ILE A 140 23.06 -4.33 -9.78
CA ILE A 140 21.89 -3.86 -10.53
C ILE A 140 21.07 -5.03 -11.08
N HIS A 141 21.69 -6.16 -11.45
CA HIS A 141 20.99 -7.39 -11.84
C HIS A 141 20.39 -8.15 -10.64
N SER A 142 21.06 -8.18 -9.48
CA SER A 142 20.49 -8.87 -8.29
C SER A 142 19.19 -8.24 -7.80
N THR A 143 19.00 -6.94 -8.07
CA THR A 143 17.78 -6.17 -7.76
C THR A 143 16.72 -6.19 -8.87
N GLN A 144 16.87 -7.06 -9.89
CA GLN A 144 15.97 -7.14 -11.03
C GLN A 144 14.50 -7.35 -10.64
N HIS A 145 14.27 -8.31 -9.74
CA HIS A 145 12.93 -8.67 -9.26
C HIS A 145 12.17 -7.46 -8.69
N ILE A 146 12.86 -6.51 -8.05
CA ILE A 146 12.24 -5.27 -7.53
C ILE A 146 11.69 -4.44 -8.68
N LYS A 147 12.47 -4.27 -9.76
CA LYS A 147 12.07 -3.48 -10.92
C LYS A 147 10.92 -4.15 -11.65
N ASP A 148 10.99 -5.46 -11.85
CA ASP A 148 9.93 -6.25 -12.47
C ASP A 148 8.61 -6.08 -11.71
N GLU A 149 8.65 -6.21 -10.38
CA GLU A 149 7.47 -6.01 -9.53
C GLU A 149 6.90 -4.58 -9.62
N GLU A 150 7.74 -3.56 -9.51
CA GLU A 150 7.28 -2.16 -9.51
C GLU A 150 6.79 -1.70 -10.89
N VAL A 151 7.45 -2.12 -11.97
CA VAL A 151 6.94 -1.87 -13.34
C VAL A 151 5.64 -2.62 -13.57
N LYS A 152 5.51 -3.87 -13.10
CA LYS A 152 4.24 -4.60 -13.18
C LYS A 152 3.11 -3.85 -12.49
N LYS A 153 3.35 -3.34 -11.27
CA LYS A 153 2.37 -2.50 -10.56
C LYS A 153 2.01 -1.23 -11.35
N LEU A 154 2.99 -0.58 -11.95
CA LEU A 154 2.75 0.58 -12.81
C LEU A 154 1.86 0.22 -14.00
N ILE A 155 2.16 -0.86 -14.71
CA ILE A 155 1.36 -1.35 -15.85
C ILE A 155 -0.05 -1.71 -15.39
N ASP A 156 -0.20 -2.45 -14.29
CA ASP A 156 -1.50 -2.82 -13.72
C ASP A 156 -2.33 -1.56 -13.38
N SER A 157 -1.71 -0.55 -12.78
CA SER A 157 -2.35 0.73 -12.43
C SER A 157 -2.78 1.55 -13.65
N ILE A 158 -1.99 1.52 -14.74
CA ILE A 158 -2.32 2.20 -16.00
C ILE A 158 -3.43 1.44 -16.75
N ALA A 159 -3.45 0.11 -16.68
CA ALA A 159 -4.44 -0.72 -17.36
C ALA A 159 -5.87 -0.46 -16.88
N GLU A 160 -6.05 -0.14 -15.59
CA GLU A 160 -7.33 0.30 -15.03
C GLU A 160 -7.81 1.59 -15.72
N SER A 161 -6.95 2.60 -15.80
CA SER A 161 -7.26 3.87 -16.48
C SER A 161 -7.49 3.69 -17.99
N ALA A 162 -6.79 2.74 -18.60
CA ALA A 162 -6.95 2.40 -20.02
C ALA A 162 -8.33 1.77 -20.30
N SER A 163 -8.89 1.02 -19.35
CA SER A 163 -10.24 0.47 -19.46
C SER A 163 -11.32 1.56 -19.42
N LEU A 164 -11.07 2.61 -18.65
CA LEU A 164 -11.96 3.76 -18.48
C LEU A 164 -11.71 4.88 -19.50
N LYS A 165 -10.66 4.75 -20.34
CA LYS A 165 -10.17 5.79 -21.27
C LYS A 165 -9.94 7.15 -20.59
N THR A 166 -9.51 7.13 -19.33
CA THR A 166 -9.27 8.34 -18.55
C THR A 166 -7.85 8.86 -18.80
N PRO A 167 -7.64 10.18 -18.96
CA PRO A 167 -6.30 10.76 -18.97
C PRO A 167 -5.56 10.45 -17.67
N ILE A 168 -4.29 10.08 -17.77
CA ILE A 168 -3.41 9.87 -16.63
C ILE A 168 -2.25 10.86 -16.64
N ASN A 169 -1.80 11.22 -15.44
CA ASN A 169 -0.63 12.06 -15.24
C ASN A 169 0.65 11.21 -15.26
N LEU A 170 1.36 11.24 -16.40
CA LEU A 170 2.58 10.46 -16.62
C LEU A 170 3.72 10.92 -15.71
N ASN A 171 3.83 12.21 -15.40
CA ASN A 171 4.84 12.74 -14.48
C ASN A 171 4.74 12.04 -13.12
N LYS A 172 3.52 12.02 -12.54
CA LYS A 172 3.27 11.37 -11.25
C LYS A 172 3.51 9.86 -11.30
N LYS A 173 3.12 9.20 -12.40
CA LYS A 173 3.30 7.75 -12.57
C LYS A 173 4.77 7.35 -12.72
N CYS A 174 5.55 8.07 -13.51
CA CYS A 174 6.99 7.85 -13.69
C CYS A 174 7.76 8.17 -12.40
N LEU A 175 7.40 9.25 -11.68
CA LEU A 175 7.99 9.58 -10.39
C LEU A 175 7.71 8.51 -9.35
N ALA A 176 6.46 8.07 -9.20
CA ALA A 176 6.10 7.02 -8.26
C ALA A 176 6.85 5.70 -8.54
N LEU A 177 7.06 5.35 -9.82
CA LEU A 177 7.86 4.19 -10.21
C LEU A 177 9.31 4.31 -9.73
N THR A 178 9.98 5.43 -10.04
CA THR A 178 11.40 5.60 -9.68
C THR A 178 11.60 5.72 -8.18
N VAL A 179 10.74 6.44 -7.47
CA VAL A 179 10.76 6.49 -6.00
C VAL A 179 10.63 5.08 -5.42
N SER A 180 9.66 4.28 -5.89
CA SER A 180 9.43 2.94 -5.36
C SER A 180 10.63 2.02 -5.58
N ILE A 181 11.24 2.04 -6.77
CA ILE A 181 12.42 1.24 -7.09
C ILE A 181 13.63 1.69 -6.24
N VAL A 182 13.92 2.99 -6.22
CA VAL A 182 15.09 3.53 -5.50
C VAL A 182 14.94 3.30 -3.99
N CYS A 183 13.76 3.53 -3.41
CA CYS A 183 13.54 3.29 -1.98
C CYS A 183 13.66 1.81 -1.60
N ARG A 184 13.15 0.89 -2.43
CA ARG A 184 13.29 -0.55 -2.18
C ARG A 184 14.74 -1.02 -2.31
N ILE A 185 15.51 -0.45 -3.23
CA ILE A 185 16.94 -0.79 -3.41
C ILE A 185 17.79 -0.18 -2.28
N ALA A 186 17.55 1.07 -1.90
CA ALA A 186 18.37 1.80 -0.93
C ALA A 186 18.03 1.46 0.53
N PHE A 187 16.76 1.23 0.85
CA PHE A 187 16.28 1.05 2.23
C PHE A 187 15.60 -0.29 2.50
N GLY A 188 15.30 -1.10 1.47
CA GLY A 188 14.54 -2.35 1.64
C GLY A 188 13.07 -2.14 2.02
N VAL A 189 12.55 -0.92 1.93
CA VAL A 189 11.17 -0.55 2.33
C VAL A 189 10.32 -0.30 1.10
N SER A 190 9.09 -0.84 1.10
CA SER A 190 8.08 -0.57 0.07
C SER A 190 7.52 0.85 0.21
N PHE A 191 7.42 1.58 -0.89
CA PHE A 191 6.89 2.95 -0.92
C PHE A 191 5.41 3.03 -0.54
N GLU A 192 4.58 2.08 -1.01
CA GLU A 192 3.14 2.02 -0.70
C GLU A 192 2.86 1.81 0.80
N GLY A 193 2.17 2.78 1.41
CA GLY A 193 1.72 2.70 2.80
C GLY A 193 2.70 3.27 3.85
N THR A 194 3.75 3.99 3.42
CA THR A 194 4.71 4.68 4.32
C THR A 194 4.52 6.20 4.30
N VAL A 195 5.13 6.93 5.25
CA VAL A 195 5.13 8.40 5.31
C VAL A 195 5.70 9.04 4.03
N LEU A 196 6.51 8.29 3.26
CA LEU A 196 7.08 8.71 1.96
C LEU A 196 6.05 8.78 0.83
N SER A 197 4.89 8.12 0.95
CA SER A 197 3.85 8.09 -0.10
C SER A 197 2.97 9.36 -0.16
N ASN A 198 3.33 10.40 0.60
CA ASN A 198 2.59 11.67 0.65
C ASN A 198 3.12 12.68 -0.39
N ASP A 199 2.25 13.55 -0.90
CA ASP A 199 2.61 14.67 -1.79
C ASP A 199 3.71 15.56 -1.17
N SER A 200 3.79 15.63 0.16
CA SER A 200 4.84 16.31 0.90
C SER A 200 6.25 15.80 0.59
N PHE A 201 6.45 14.49 0.43
CA PHE A 201 7.78 13.93 0.12
C PHE A 201 8.21 14.30 -1.30
N ASN A 202 7.30 14.19 -2.28
CA ASN A 202 7.57 14.59 -3.66
C ASN A 202 7.88 16.09 -3.76
N LYS A 203 7.20 16.92 -2.97
CA LYS A 203 7.47 18.35 -2.86
C LYS A 203 8.85 18.62 -2.27
N LEU A 204 9.22 17.92 -1.19
CA LEU A 204 10.55 18.01 -0.56
C LEU A 204 11.69 17.64 -1.52
N ILE A 205 11.52 16.59 -2.33
CA ILE A 205 12.52 16.21 -3.35
C ILE A 205 12.70 17.35 -4.37
N ARG A 206 11.60 17.94 -4.86
CA ARG A 206 11.66 19.07 -5.80
C ARG A 206 12.33 20.30 -5.20
N GLU A 207 11.95 20.68 -3.98
CA GLU A 207 12.56 21.81 -3.27
C GLU A 207 14.07 21.61 -3.05
N ALA A 208 14.51 20.38 -2.75
CA ALA A 208 15.93 20.05 -2.66
C ALA A 208 16.68 20.24 -3.99
N PHE A 209 16.07 19.85 -5.12
CA PHE A 209 16.65 20.03 -6.45
C PHE A 209 16.65 21.48 -6.95
N GLU A 210 15.63 22.26 -6.59
CA GLU A 210 15.59 23.71 -6.81
C GLU A 210 16.71 24.39 -6.04
N MET A 211 16.91 24.02 -4.77
CA MET A 211 17.99 24.54 -3.93
C MET A 211 19.37 24.22 -4.53
N LEU A 212 19.63 22.96 -4.92
CA LEU A 212 20.91 22.54 -5.52
C LEU A 212 21.19 23.18 -6.89
N GLY A 213 20.15 23.52 -7.65
CA GLY A 213 20.26 24.14 -8.97
C GLY A 213 20.32 25.66 -8.95
N SER A 214 19.99 26.28 -7.82
CA SER A 214 19.94 27.73 -7.69
C SER A 214 21.35 28.35 -7.66
N PHE A 215 21.53 29.46 -8.39
CA PHE A 215 22.73 30.29 -8.26
C PHE A 215 22.55 31.24 -7.07
N SER A 216 22.58 30.68 -5.84
CA SER A 216 22.30 31.45 -4.62
C SER A 216 23.30 32.60 -4.43
N ALA A 217 22.80 33.76 -4.01
CA ALA A 217 23.63 34.94 -3.75
C ALA A 217 24.69 34.68 -2.66
N SER A 218 24.42 33.78 -1.71
CA SER A 218 25.34 33.41 -0.62
C SER A 218 26.61 32.71 -1.14
N ASP A 219 26.53 32.01 -2.26
CA ASP A 219 27.68 31.33 -2.89
C ASP A 219 28.62 32.27 -3.63
N PHE A 220 28.12 33.46 -4.00
CA PHE A 220 28.80 34.36 -4.94
C PHE A 220 29.14 35.74 -4.34
N ILE A 221 28.42 36.17 -3.31
CA ILE A 221 28.57 37.48 -2.67
C ILE A 221 28.98 37.27 -1.21
N PRO A 222 30.24 37.61 -0.84
CA PRO A 222 30.66 37.56 0.57
C PRO A 222 29.75 38.45 1.43
N TYR A 223 29.45 38.02 2.66
CA TYR A 223 28.64 38.72 3.68
C TYR A 223 27.10 38.55 3.61
N ILE A 224 26.58 37.73 2.68
CA ILE A 224 25.19 37.26 2.73
C ILE A 224 25.16 35.90 3.42
N GLU A 225 24.74 35.87 4.69
CA GLU A 225 24.40 34.62 5.40
C GLU A 225 22.94 34.27 5.09
N GLU A 226 22.69 33.09 4.52
CA GLU A 226 21.34 32.52 4.47
C GLU A 226 20.99 31.90 5.83
N LYS A 227 19.72 32.04 6.26
CA LYS A 227 19.18 31.27 7.38
C LYS A 227 19.37 29.78 7.09
N GLU A 228 19.80 29.01 8.09
CA GLU A 228 19.68 27.55 8.09
C GLU A 228 18.24 27.20 7.68
N VAL A 229 18.07 26.66 6.47
CA VAL A 229 16.79 26.12 6.05
C VAL A 229 16.70 24.76 6.72
N GLY A 230 15.90 24.69 7.80
CA GLY A 230 15.72 23.48 8.59
C GLY A 230 15.17 22.34 7.74
N ILE A 231 16.06 21.48 7.24
CA ILE A 231 15.75 20.19 6.59
C ILE A 231 15.74 19.08 7.65
N GLU A 232 15.54 19.43 8.93
CA GLU A 232 15.46 18.49 10.05
C GLU A 232 14.43 17.38 9.78
N ASP A 233 13.31 17.71 9.13
CA ASP A 233 12.24 16.76 8.75
C ASP A 233 12.70 15.65 7.77
N PHE A 234 13.54 15.97 6.78
CA PHE A 234 13.98 14.96 5.78
C PHE A 234 14.97 13.98 6.40
N VAL A 235 15.89 14.49 7.22
CA VAL A 235 16.88 13.69 7.93
C VAL A 235 16.23 12.82 9.01
N GLU A 236 15.24 13.35 9.74
CA GLU A 236 14.51 12.60 10.75
C GLU A 236 13.61 11.51 10.12
N LEU A 237 13.00 11.78 8.96
CA LEU A 237 12.22 10.82 8.19
C LEU A 237 13.08 9.65 7.68
N LEU A 238 14.30 9.93 7.21
CA LEU A 238 15.26 8.91 6.76
C LEU A 238 15.87 8.12 7.93
N LEU A 239 16.10 8.78 9.07
CA LEU A 239 16.53 8.13 10.32
C LEU A 239 15.47 7.19 10.90
N LYS A 240 14.17 7.47 10.70
CA LYS A 240 13.06 6.56 11.07
C LYS A 240 13.02 5.27 10.24
N LEU A 241 13.72 5.22 9.09
CA LEU A 241 13.77 4.05 8.20
C LEU A 241 15.00 3.16 8.43
N GLU A 242 15.94 3.60 9.29
CA GLU A 242 17.13 2.83 9.68
C GLU A 242 16.75 1.84 10.80
N LYS A 243 16.47 0.57 10.45
CA LYS A 243 16.44 -0.53 11.44
C LYS A 243 17.87 -0.85 11.87
N GLU A 244 18.09 -0.79 13.18
CA GLU A 244 19.23 -1.23 14.01
C GLU A 244 20.54 -1.71 13.34
N GLU A 245 21.62 -1.09 13.82
CA GLU A 245 23.03 -1.52 13.87
C GLU A 245 23.72 -1.99 12.56
N THR A 246 24.41 -1.05 11.92
CA THR A 246 25.64 -1.38 11.18
C THR A 246 26.78 -0.47 11.63
N ILE A 247 27.65 -1.00 12.49
CA ILE A 247 28.97 -0.44 12.75
C ILE A 247 29.81 -0.73 11.49
N VAL A 248 30.03 0.28 10.65
CA VAL A 248 31.03 0.19 9.58
C VAL A 248 32.32 0.80 10.09
N GLY A 249 33.32 -0.06 10.25
CA GLY A 249 34.60 0.24 10.89
C GLY A 249 35.53 1.17 10.11
N ASN A 250 36.50 1.65 10.89
CA ASN A 250 37.64 2.51 10.59
C ASN A 250 37.38 4.04 10.66
N ASN A 251 38.33 4.78 11.26
CA ASN A 251 38.20 6.18 11.72
C ASN A 251 37.88 7.24 10.64
N ASN A 252 37.66 6.85 9.37
CA ASN A 252 37.44 7.73 8.22
C ASN A 252 36.04 7.63 7.58
N PHE A 253 35.15 6.72 8.01
CA PHE A 253 33.81 6.56 7.43
C PHE A 253 32.74 6.67 8.53
N THR A 254 32.10 7.84 8.64
CA THR A 254 31.14 8.14 9.71
C THR A 254 29.69 7.98 9.27
N ARG A 255 28.75 7.98 10.22
CA ARG A 255 27.31 7.97 9.93
C ARG A 255 26.88 9.09 8.98
N ASN A 256 27.53 10.26 9.04
CA ASN A 256 27.26 11.37 8.11
C ASN A 256 27.70 11.05 6.68
N ASN A 257 28.74 10.23 6.48
CA ASN A 257 29.12 9.77 5.14
C ASN A 257 28.05 8.81 4.57
N VAL A 258 27.53 7.89 5.38
CA VAL A 258 26.43 7.00 4.98
C VAL A 258 25.19 7.82 4.60
N LYS A 259 24.79 8.76 5.45
CA LYS A 259 23.66 9.66 5.18
C LYS A 259 23.86 10.44 3.87
N ALA A 260 25.04 11.01 3.64
CA ALA A 260 25.35 11.74 2.41
C ALA A 260 25.23 10.87 1.15
N ILE A 261 25.66 9.60 1.20
CA ILE A 261 25.52 8.66 0.08
C ILE A 261 24.07 8.28 -0.16
N LEU A 262 23.29 8.05 0.89
CA LEU A 262 21.86 7.74 0.79
C LEU A 262 21.06 8.92 0.20
N MET A 263 21.41 10.15 0.57
CA MET A 263 20.86 11.37 -0.03
C MET A 263 21.15 11.43 -1.53
N ASP A 264 22.40 11.16 -1.95
CA ASP A 264 22.77 11.12 -3.37
C ASP A 264 21.98 10.05 -4.14
N ILE A 265 21.82 8.85 -3.57
CA ILE A 265 21.04 7.76 -4.20
C ILE A 265 19.59 8.19 -4.41
N LEU A 266 18.96 8.75 -3.38
CA LEU A 266 17.57 9.20 -3.41
C LEU A 266 17.38 10.33 -4.41
N LEU A 267 18.09 11.43 -4.24
CA LEU A 267 17.93 12.62 -5.07
C LEU A 267 18.26 12.28 -6.53
N ALA A 268 19.48 11.81 -6.80
CA ALA A 268 19.94 11.60 -8.17
C ALA A 268 19.21 10.46 -8.89
N GLY A 269 18.79 9.40 -8.17
CA GLY A 269 18.16 8.23 -8.76
C GLY A 269 16.69 8.42 -9.13
N ILE A 270 15.96 9.25 -8.38
CA ILE A 270 14.50 9.39 -8.50
C ILE A 270 14.12 10.29 -9.68
N GLU A 271 14.55 11.55 -9.62
CA GLU A 271 13.99 12.58 -10.48
C GLU A 271 14.55 12.52 -11.90
N THR A 272 15.85 12.26 -12.05
CA THR A 272 16.53 12.20 -13.36
C THR A 272 15.92 11.14 -14.28
N SER A 273 15.60 9.96 -13.74
CA SER A 273 15.03 8.85 -14.49
C SER A 273 13.56 9.07 -14.79
N ALA A 274 12.79 9.60 -13.84
CA ALA A 274 11.38 9.92 -14.02
C ALA A 274 11.19 11.04 -15.06
N GLY A 275 11.99 12.10 -14.98
CA GLY A 275 12.02 13.20 -15.93
C GLY A 275 12.38 12.72 -17.33
N THR A 276 13.39 11.85 -17.47
CA THR A 276 13.75 11.26 -18.77
C THR A 276 12.60 10.46 -19.39
N MET A 277 11.96 9.57 -18.63
CA MET A 277 10.81 8.79 -19.13
C MET A 277 9.65 9.71 -19.55
N THR A 278 9.40 10.75 -18.76
CA THR A 278 8.36 11.75 -19.03
C THR A 278 8.64 12.53 -20.32
N TRP A 279 9.86 13.02 -20.50
CA TRP A 279 10.25 13.74 -21.72
C TRP A 279 10.24 12.84 -22.96
N ALA A 280 10.70 11.59 -22.83
CA ALA A 280 10.59 10.62 -23.91
C ALA A 280 9.12 10.41 -24.32
N MET A 281 8.22 10.20 -23.36
CA MET A 281 6.79 10.06 -23.65
C MET A 281 6.18 11.33 -24.25
N ALA A 282 6.60 12.52 -23.80
CA ALA A 282 6.14 13.79 -24.37
C ALA A 282 6.59 13.94 -25.84
N GLU A 283 7.86 13.69 -26.14
CA GLU A 283 8.38 13.75 -27.51
C GLU A 283 7.75 12.68 -28.41
N LEU A 284 7.51 11.48 -27.90
CA LEU A 284 6.82 10.44 -28.64
C LEU A 284 5.37 10.84 -28.94
N ALA A 285 4.65 11.41 -27.97
CA ALA A 285 3.27 11.86 -28.16
C ALA A 285 3.18 13.03 -29.14
N LYS A 286 4.17 13.93 -29.12
CA LYS A 286 4.32 15.02 -30.11
C LYS A 286 4.71 14.50 -31.49
N ASN A 287 5.35 13.33 -31.58
CA ASN A 287 5.81 12.70 -32.81
C ASN A 287 5.18 11.31 -33.04
N PRO A 288 3.88 11.20 -33.41
CA PRO A 288 3.18 9.93 -33.55
C PRO A 288 3.81 8.95 -34.56
N ARG A 289 4.59 9.44 -35.53
CA ARG A 289 5.37 8.60 -36.46
C ARG A 289 6.42 7.78 -35.69
N VAL A 290 7.15 8.45 -34.80
CA VAL A 290 8.22 7.85 -34.00
C VAL A 290 7.62 6.89 -32.97
N MET A 291 6.54 7.30 -32.28
CA MET A 291 5.82 6.43 -31.34
C MET A 291 5.38 5.12 -31.98
N ARG A 292 4.73 5.18 -33.15
CA ARG A 292 4.28 3.97 -33.87
C ARG A 292 5.44 3.06 -34.28
N LYS A 293 6.54 3.64 -34.77
CA LYS A 293 7.74 2.87 -35.15
C LYS A 293 8.36 2.16 -33.95
N PHE A 294 8.42 2.83 -32.81
CA PHE A 294 8.93 2.24 -31.58
C PHE A 294 7.99 1.13 -31.05
N GLN A 295 6.68 1.38 -30.97
CA GLN A 295 5.72 0.34 -30.60
C GLN A 295 5.76 -0.87 -31.55
N SER A 296 5.95 -0.64 -32.86
CA SER A 296 6.09 -1.72 -33.84
C SER A 296 7.36 -2.54 -33.61
N GLU A 297 8.49 -1.91 -33.29
CA GLU A 297 9.73 -2.63 -32.97
C GLU A 297 9.52 -3.59 -31.81
N ILE A 298 8.99 -3.09 -30.68
CA ILE A 298 8.86 -3.90 -29.47
C ILE A 298 7.86 -5.05 -29.69
N ARG A 299 6.69 -4.74 -30.24
CA ARG A 299 5.58 -5.71 -30.35
C ARG A 299 5.82 -6.76 -31.44
N ASN A 300 6.51 -6.41 -32.53
CA ASN A 300 6.82 -7.39 -33.58
C ASN A 300 7.93 -8.35 -33.16
N LYS A 301 8.86 -7.91 -32.30
CA LYS A 301 9.94 -8.77 -31.79
C LYS A 301 9.48 -9.67 -30.66
N PHE A 302 8.54 -9.21 -29.84
CA PHE A 302 8.11 -9.90 -28.63
C PHE A 302 6.59 -10.05 -28.64
N GLU A 303 6.10 -11.27 -28.85
CA GLU A 303 4.68 -11.60 -28.74
C GLU A 303 4.37 -12.29 -27.41
N ASN A 304 3.23 -11.97 -26.79
CA ASN A 304 2.68 -12.66 -25.62
C ASN A 304 3.57 -12.69 -24.36
N ARG A 305 4.50 -11.75 -24.23
CA ARG A 305 5.25 -11.54 -22.98
C ARG A 305 4.38 -10.88 -21.91
N GLU A 306 4.55 -11.27 -20.66
CA GLU A 306 3.94 -10.59 -19.51
C GLU A 306 4.61 -9.23 -19.23
N LEU A 307 5.94 -9.15 -19.38
CA LEU A 307 6.75 -7.94 -19.36
C LEU A 307 7.91 -8.13 -20.35
N ILE A 308 8.42 -7.03 -20.91
CA ILE A 308 9.68 -7.01 -21.67
C ILE A 308 10.83 -7.08 -20.67
N SER A 309 11.68 -8.12 -20.77
CA SER A 309 12.81 -8.32 -19.83
C SER A 309 14.01 -7.43 -20.18
N PHE A 310 15.03 -7.44 -19.31
CA PHE A 310 16.28 -6.71 -19.57
C PHE A 310 17.06 -7.28 -20.75
N GLU A 311 17.05 -8.60 -20.89
CA GLU A 311 17.68 -9.30 -22.02
C GLU A 311 16.95 -8.99 -23.34
N ASP A 312 15.62 -8.82 -23.28
CA ASP A 312 14.82 -8.41 -24.44
C ASP A 312 15.20 -6.97 -24.88
N ILE A 313 15.45 -6.07 -23.93
CA ILE A 313 15.82 -4.65 -24.19
C ILE A 313 17.12 -4.52 -24.97
N GLU A 314 18.07 -5.44 -24.80
CA GLU A 314 19.33 -5.38 -25.54
C GLU A 314 19.13 -5.36 -27.06
N GLN A 315 18.06 -6.01 -27.52
CA GLN A 315 17.66 -6.17 -28.92
C GLN A 315 16.82 -5.01 -29.46
N LEU A 316 16.39 -4.07 -28.61
CA LEU A 316 15.57 -2.91 -28.99
C LEU A 316 16.47 -1.74 -29.41
N HIS A 317 16.86 -1.71 -30.68
CA HIS A 317 17.78 -0.68 -31.19
C HIS A 317 17.10 0.67 -31.36
N TYR A 318 15.83 0.70 -31.76
CA TYR A 318 15.07 1.93 -31.93
C TYR A 318 14.73 2.59 -30.58
N LEU A 319 14.42 1.80 -29.55
CA LEU A 319 14.35 2.27 -28.15
C LEU A 319 15.59 3.09 -27.76
N LYS A 320 16.78 2.53 -27.99
CA LYS A 320 18.05 3.17 -27.63
C LYS A 320 18.27 4.49 -28.38
N MET A 321 17.85 4.56 -29.65
CA MET A 321 17.91 5.80 -30.42
C MET A 321 16.94 6.87 -29.91
N VAL A 322 15.72 6.47 -29.53
CA VAL A 322 14.71 7.37 -28.92
C VAL A 322 15.23 7.95 -27.60
N ILE A 323 15.84 7.12 -26.75
CA ILE A 323 16.42 7.58 -25.48
C ILE A 323 17.60 8.54 -25.72
N LYS A 324 18.52 8.22 -26.64
CA LYS A 324 19.64 9.10 -26.99
C LYS A 324 19.16 10.46 -27.48
N GLU A 325 18.13 10.48 -28.33
CA GLU A 325 17.55 11.74 -28.82
C GLU A 325 16.82 12.51 -27.72
N THR A 326 16.16 11.80 -26.80
CA THR A 326 15.56 12.40 -25.61
C THR A 326 16.62 13.08 -24.76
N TRP A 327 17.74 12.41 -24.48
CA TRP A 327 18.85 13.00 -23.72
C TRP A 327 19.57 14.14 -24.42
N ARG A 328 19.56 14.18 -25.76
CA ARG A 328 20.13 15.29 -26.53
C ARG A 328 19.30 16.57 -26.35
N LEU A 329 17.97 16.46 -26.45
CA LEU A 329 17.06 17.61 -26.30
C LEU A 329 16.77 17.95 -24.84
N HIS A 330 16.59 16.94 -24.00
CA HIS A 330 16.18 17.05 -22.60
C HIS A 330 17.21 16.34 -21.70
N PRO A 331 18.47 16.82 -21.63
CA PRO A 331 19.48 16.22 -20.79
C PRO A 331 19.07 16.31 -19.31
N PRO A 332 19.19 15.23 -18.51
CA PRO A 332 18.72 15.23 -17.13
C PRO A 332 19.34 16.34 -16.28
N ALA A 333 20.62 16.67 -16.52
CA ALA A 333 21.31 17.83 -15.95
C ALA A 333 21.81 18.73 -17.09
N PRO A 334 21.16 19.87 -17.39
CA PRO A 334 21.43 20.68 -18.58
C PRO A 334 22.71 21.50 -18.45
N LEU A 335 23.08 21.85 -17.21
CA LEU A 335 24.39 22.30 -16.80
C LEU A 335 24.99 21.21 -15.93
N LEU A 336 26.15 20.68 -16.32
CA LEU A 336 26.87 19.78 -15.44
C LEU A 336 27.28 20.53 -14.17
N LEU A 337 27.28 19.80 -13.04
CA LEU A 337 27.77 20.31 -11.77
C LEU A 337 29.15 20.99 -11.95
N PRO A 338 29.41 22.10 -11.26
CA PRO A 338 30.61 22.89 -11.49
C PRO A 338 31.88 22.16 -11.08
N ARG A 339 32.93 22.46 -11.82
CA ARG A 339 34.29 21.98 -11.61
C ARG A 339 35.17 23.12 -11.12
N GLU A 340 36.08 22.87 -10.19
CA GLU A 340 37.05 23.88 -9.72
C GLU A 340 38.42 23.64 -10.35
N VAL A 341 38.97 24.66 -11.00
CA VAL A 341 40.34 24.65 -11.54
C VAL A 341 41.34 24.61 -10.39
N MET A 342 42.16 23.56 -10.35
CA MET A 342 43.19 23.33 -9.33
C MET A 342 44.57 23.84 -9.77
N SER A 343 44.87 23.78 -11.07
CA SER A 343 46.13 24.23 -11.65
C SER A 343 45.88 24.85 -13.03
N GLU A 344 46.78 25.74 -13.46
CA GLU A 344 46.64 26.44 -14.74
C GLU A 344 46.71 25.47 -15.94
N PHE A 345 45.84 25.70 -16.93
CA PHE A 345 45.84 24.99 -18.22
C PHE A 345 45.14 25.83 -19.29
N GLU A 346 45.14 25.37 -20.54
CA GLU A 346 44.56 26.11 -21.67
C GLU A 346 43.38 25.36 -22.29
N ILE A 347 42.27 26.07 -22.54
CA ILE A 347 41.14 25.58 -23.34
C ILE A 347 40.97 26.52 -24.53
N ASN A 348 41.03 26.00 -25.74
CA ASN A 348 40.77 26.74 -26.99
C ASN A 348 41.52 28.09 -27.09
N GLY A 349 42.80 28.15 -26.71
CA GLY A 349 43.57 29.40 -26.75
C GLY A 349 43.48 30.26 -25.49
N TYR A 350 42.71 29.84 -24.48
CA TYR A 350 42.42 30.63 -23.29
C TYR A 350 42.94 29.97 -22.01
N THR A 351 43.67 30.74 -21.21
CA THR A 351 44.22 30.28 -19.93
C THR A 351 43.16 30.21 -18.83
N MET A 352 42.97 29.03 -18.25
CA MET A 352 42.12 28.79 -17.09
C MET A 352 42.94 28.98 -15.81
N GLN A 353 42.53 29.93 -14.97
CA GLN A 353 43.24 30.25 -13.73
C GLN A 353 42.74 29.38 -12.56
N PRO A 354 43.61 29.00 -11.60
CA PRO A 354 43.19 28.32 -10.36
C PRO A 354 42.04 29.07 -9.66
N LYS A 355 41.15 28.32 -9.00
CA LYS A 355 39.92 28.81 -8.34
C LYS A 355 38.82 29.33 -9.28
N THR A 356 39.02 29.22 -10.60
CA THR A 356 37.94 29.42 -11.56
C THR A 356 36.97 28.23 -11.53
N GLN A 357 35.67 28.51 -11.53
CA GLN A 357 34.65 27.47 -11.71
C GLN A 357 34.43 27.20 -13.21
N ILE A 358 34.20 25.94 -13.58
CA ILE A 358 33.87 25.53 -14.95
C ILE A 358 32.50 24.86 -14.95
N HIS A 359 31.56 25.40 -15.73
CA HIS A 359 30.32 24.71 -16.08
C HIS A 359 30.33 24.27 -17.54
N VAL A 360 29.82 23.07 -17.78
CA VAL A 360 29.60 22.56 -19.13
C VAL A 360 28.10 22.61 -19.40
N ASN A 361 27.70 23.38 -20.40
CA ASN A 361 26.31 23.51 -20.84
C ASN A 361 25.98 22.43 -21.87
N VAL A 362 25.58 21.25 -21.40
CA VAL A 362 25.26 20.12 -22.28
C VAL A 362 23.98 20.35 -23.07
N TRP A 363 23.06 21.16 -22.56
CA TRP A 363 21.85 21.59 -23.29
C TRP A 363 22.22 22.39 -24.53
N ALA A 364 23.22 23.29 -24.43
CA ALA A 364 23.76 24.03 -25.56
C ALA A 364 24.46 23.12 -26.58
N ILE A 365 25.25 22.16 -26.11
CA ILE A 365 25.99 21.20 -26.95
C ILE A 365 25.02 20.33 -27.75
N GLY A 366 23.94 19.84 -27.12
CA GLY A 366 22.90 19.06 -27.77
C GLY A 366 22.18 19.81 -28.90
N ARG A 367 22.25 21.15 -28.91
CA ARG A 367 21.60 22.04 -29.89
C ARG A 367 22.60 22.82 -30.75
N ASP A 368 23.85 22.40 -30.80
CA ASP A 368 24.85 23.07 -31.63
C ASP A 368 24.64 22.72 -33.13
N PRO A 369 24.28 23.70 -33.99
CA PRO A 369 24.05 23.44 -35.41
C PRO A 369 25.32 23.01 -36.17
N ASN A 370 26.51 23.24 -35.60
CA ASN A 370 27.76 22.75 -36.20
C ASN A 370 27.95 21.24 -35.98
N THR A 371 27.29 20.68 -34.96
CA THR A 371 27.38 19.27 -34.58
C THR A 371 26.15 18.51 -35.06
N TRP A 372 24.96 19.09 -34.94
CA TRP A 372 23.68 18.44 -35.21
C TRP A 372 22.93 19.13 -36.34
N LYS A 373 22.59 18.37 -37.39
CA LYS A 373 21.65 18.80 -38.43
C LYS A 373 20.24 18.88 -37.84
N ASP A 374 19.52 19.97 -38.13
CA ASP A 374 18.16 20.24 -37.62
C ASP A 374 18.10 20.05 -36.08
N PRO A 375 18.86 20.86 -35.32
CA PRO A 375 19.18 20.59 -33.91
C PRO A 375 17.97 20.68 -32.97
N GLU A 376 16.89 21.36 -33.35
CA GLU A 376 15.69 21.46 -32.52
C GLU A 376 14.66 20.36 -32.82
N GLU A 377 14.85 19.57 -33.89
CA GLU A 377 13.91 18.49 -34.25
C GLU A 377 14.21 17.20 -33.48
N PHE A 378 13.17 16.54 -33.00
CA PHE A 378 13.25 15.20 -32.39
C PHE A 378 13.32 14.13 -33.48
N LEU A 379 14.54 13.71 -33.84
CA LEU A 379 14.82 12.78 -34.92
C LEU A 379 15.71 11.62 -34.43
N PRO A 380 15.15 10.56 -33.82
CA PRO A 380 15.92 9.40 -33.37
C PRO A 380 16.73 8.74 -34.49
N GLU A 381 16.25 8.80 -35.73
CA GLU A 381 16.96 8.25 -36.90
C GLU A 381 18.37 8.84 -37.12
N ARG A 382 18.72 9.98 -36.50
CA ARG A 382 20.09 10.52 -36.58
C ARG A 382 21.15 9.62 -35.96
N PHE A 383 20.73 8.67 -35.12
CA PHE A 383 21.60 7.69 -34.48
C PHE A 383 21.71 6.37 -35.25
N ILE A 384 21.07 6.24 -36.42
CA ILE A 384 21.24 5.07 -37.28
C ILE A 384 22.71 4.98 -37.71
N ASP A 385 23.31 3.80 -37.53
CA ASP A 385 24.74 3.53 -37.81
C ASP A 385 25.73 4.50 -37.12
N SER A 386 25.29 5.19 -36.06
CA SER A 386 26.11 6.12 -35.30
C SER A 386 26.89 5.42 -34.19
N ASN A 387 28.18 5.75 -34.08
CA ASN A 387 29.05 5.27 -32.99
C ASN A 387 28.95 6.14 -31.72
N ILE A 388 28.04 7.12 -31.67
CA ILE A 388 27.85 7.97 -30.49
C ILE A 388 27.21 7.15 -29.36
N ASP A 389 27.91 7.01 -28.24
CA ASP A 389 27.40 6.41 -27.01
C ASP A 389 27.24 7.43 -25.88
N THR A 390 26.80 6.97 -24.71
CA THR A 390 26.56 7.78 -23.52
C THR A 390 27.59 7.55 -22.42
N LYS A 391 28.68 6.84 -22.73
CA LYS A 391 29.76 6.45 -21.80
C LYS A 391 30.80 7.57 -21.61
N GLY A 392 30.43 8.80 -21.94
CA GLY A 392 31.23 10.02 -21.76
C GLY A 392 32.54 10.06 -22.54
N GLN A 393 32.62 9.36 -23.67
CA GLN A 393 33.69 9.49 -24.66
C GLN A 393 33.25 10.31 -25.89
N ASN A 394 31.94 10.38 -26.16
CA ASN A 394 31.34 11.22 -27.17
C ASN A 394 30.83 12.52 -26.54
N PHE A 395 31.56 13.61 -26.73
CA PHE A 395 31.28 14.89 -26.06
C PHE A 395 30.11 15.66 -26.69
N GLU A 396 29.59 15.16 -27.81
CA GLU A 396 28.36 15.61 -28.44
C GLU A 396 27.10 15.20 -27.64
N LEU A 397 27.19 14.13 -26.84
CA LEU A 397 26.07 13.60 -26.04
C LEU A 397 26.56 13.19 -24.63
N LEU A 398 26.29 14.03 -23.62
CA LEU A 398 26.82 13.87 -22.26
C LEU A 398 25.74 13.78 -21.15
N PRO A 399 24.72 12.91 -21.25
CA PRO A 399 23.65 12.82 -20.24
C PRO A 399 24.16 12.42 -18.85
N PHE A 400 25.31 11.74 -18.79
CA PHE A 400 25.96 11.31 -17.54
C PHE A 400 27.27 12.07 -17.25
N GLY A 401 27.56 13.13 -18.00
CA GLY A 401 28.82 13.86 -17.93
C GLY A 401 30.03 13.09 -18.49
N GLY A 402 31.23 13.55 -18.15
CA GLY A 402 32.50 13.03 -18.67
C GLY A 402 33.64 13.06 -17.66
N GLY A 403 34.72 12.31 -17.95
CA GLY A 403 35.92 12.24 -17.12
C GLY A 403 35.73 11.51 -15.80
N ARG A 404 36.59 11.78 -14.81
CA ARG A 404 36.53 11.14 -13.47
C ARG A 404 35.20 11.39 -12.76
N ARG A 405 34.55 12.52 -13.02
CA ARG A 405 33.28 12.93 -12.39
C ARG A 405 32.02 12.44 -13.14
N MET A 406 32.16 11.54 -14.11
CA MET A 406 31.00 10.92 -14.79
C MET A 406 30.07 10.24 -13.78
N CYS A 407 28.76 10.20 -14.02
CA CYS A 407 27.78 9.59 -13.12
C CYS A 407 28.19 8.16 -12.72
N PRO A 408 28.27 7.83 -11.41
CA PRO A 408 28.59 6.47 -10.96
C PRO A 408 27.46 5.47 -11.23
N ALA A 409 26.20 5.94 -11.30
CA ALA A 409 24.99 5.12 -11.45
C ALA A 409 24.47 5.07 -12.90
N MET A 410 25.29 5.38 -13.90
CA MET A 410 24.90 5.42 -15.32
C MET A 410 24.20 4.13 -15.78
N TYR A 411 24.72 2.97 -15.39
CA TYR A 411 24.12 1.68 -15.74
C TYR A 411 22.70 1.56 -15.19
N MET A 412 22.52 1.81 -13.89
CA MET A 412 21.21 1.79 -13.24
C MET A 412 20.22 2.77 -13.91
N GLY A 413 20.63 4.03 -14.12
CA GLY A 413 19.77 5.05 -14.72
C GLY A 413 19.33 4.71 -16.15
N THR A 414 20.27 4.30 -17.00
CA THR A 414 19.98 3.89 -18.39
C THR A 414 18.97 2.74 -18.41
N THR A 415 19.25 1.72 -17.62
CA THR A 415 18.43 0.52 -17.51
C THR A 415 17.02 0.80 -16.98
N MET A 416 16.85 1.68 -15.99
CA MET A 416 15.52 2.04 -15.49
C MET A 416 14.68 2.76 -16.56
N VAL A 417 15.30 3.68 -17.30
CA VAL A 417 14.61 4.42 -18.37
C VAL A 417 14.23 3.47 -19.51
N GLU A 418 15.16 2.62 -19.96
CA GLU A 418 14.90 1.61 -21.00
C GLU A 418 13.76 0.68 -20.60
N PHE A 419 13.81 0.14 -19.38
CA PHE A 419 12.83 -0.82 -18.89
C PHE A 419 11.43 -0.23 -18.68
N GLY A 420 11.35 0.99 -18.13
CA GLY A 420 10.08 1.69 -17.97
C GLY A 420 9.44 2.03 -19.32
N LEU A 421 10.19 2.62 -20.24
CA LEU A 421 9.68 3.00 -21.56
C LEU A 421 9.27 1.79 -22.41
N ALA A 422 10.09 0.73 -22.42
CA ALA A 422 9.78 -0.48 -23.17
C ALA A 422 8.43 -1.08 -22.76
N ASN A 423 8.19 -1.21 -21.45
CA ASN A 423 6.95 -1.78 -20.95
C ASN A 423 5.75 -0.84 -21.13
N LEU A 424 5.91 0.48 -20.95
CA LEU A 424 4.82 1.44 -21.21
C LEU A 424 4.32 1.40 -22.66
N LEU A 425 5.22 1.26 -23.64
CA LEU A 425 4.88 1.23 -25.06
C LEU A 425 4.50 -0.17 -25.56
N TYR A 426 5.02 -1.22 -24.94
CA TYR A 426 4.61 -2.58 -25.23
C TYR A 426 3.12 -2.80 -24.89
N HIS A 427 2.70 -2.40 -23.68
CA HIS A 427 1.36 -2.71 -23.18
C HIS A 427 0.24 -1.78 -23.65
N PHE A 428 0.54 -0.51 -23.95
CA PHE A 428 -0.49 0.50 -24.22
C PHE A 428 -0.28 1.23 -25.53
N ASP A 429 -1.38 1.55 -26.20
CA ASP A 429 -1.43 2.66 -27.15
C ASP A 429 -1.70 3.96 -26.41
N TRP A 430 -1.09 5.06 -26.86
CA TRP A 430 -1.16 6.33 -26.18
C TRP A 430 -1.81 7.37 -27.07
N LYS A 431 -2.74 8.15 -26.50
CA LYS A 431 -3.43 9.25 -27.19
C LYS A 431 -3.38 10.51 -26.34
N LEU A 432 -3.54 11.65 -26.99
CA LEU A 432 -3.79 12.91 -26.30
C LEU A 432 -5.21 12.92 -25.69
N PRO A 433 -5.44 13.67 -24.60
CA PRO A 433 -6.78 13.92 -24.07
C PRO A 433 -7.73 14.47 -25.14
N GLU A 434 -9.03 14.22 -24.95
CA GLU A 434 -10.04 14.66 -25.92
C GLU A 434 -10.02 16.18 -26.11
N GLY A 435 -10.00 16.62 -27.37
CA GLY A 435 -9.94 18.04 -27.75
C GLY A 435 -8.53 18.65 -27.81
N MET A 436 -7.50 17.97 -27.31
CA MET A 436 -6.11 18.45 -27.36
C MET A 436 -5.42 18.04 -28.68
N LYS A 437 -4.75 18.98 -29.35
CA LYS A 437 -3.90 18.70 -30.51
C LYS A 437 -2.43 18.65 -30.12
N VAL A 438 -1.61 18.14 -31.04
CA VAL A 438 -0.15 18.03 -30.85
C VAL A 438 0.49 19.41 -30.67
N GLU A 439 -0.04 20.42 -31.35
CA GLU A 439 0.45 21.80 -31.27
C GLU A 439 0.15 22.46 -29.92
N ASP A 440 -0.84 21.95 -29.19
CA ASP A 440 -1.27 22.46 -27.88
C ASP A 440 -0.46 21.85 -26.71
N MET A 441 0.44 20.91 -27.00
CA MET A 441 1.25 20.25 -25.97
C MET A 441 2.28 21.21 -25.39
N ASP A 442 2.22 21.41 -24.06
CA ASP A 442 3.26 22.14 -23.34
C ASP A 442 4.60 21.39 -23.43
N MET A 443 5.65 22.09 -23.85
CA MET A 443 7.03 21.60 -23.91
C MET A 443 7.98 22.49 -23.12
N GLU A 444 7.47 23.27 -22.16
CA GLU A 444 8.27 24.11 -21.27
C GLU A 444 8.99 23.28 -20.18
N GLU A 445 10.19 23.75 -19.83
CA GLU A 445 11.04 23.19 -18.78
C GLU A 445 10.79 23.92 -17.45
N ALA A 446 10.80 23.18 -16.35
CA ALA A 446 10.78 23.73 -14.99
C ALA A 446 12.19 24.20 -14.56
N PRO A 447 12.32 25.22 -13.71
CA PRO A 447 13.59 25.61 -13.11
C PRO A 447 14.11 24.55 -12.15
N GLY A 448 15.44 24.41 -12.04
CA GLY A 448 16.09 23.48 -11.10
C GLY A 448 17.42 22.93 -11.62
N LEU A 449 18.05 22.06 -10.82
CA LEU A 449 19.27 21.34 -11.24
C LEU A 449 18.98 20.32 -12.37
N THR A 450 17.74 19.81 -12.44
CA THR A 450 17.27 18.82 -13.41
C THR A 450 16.25 19.41 -14.39
N VAL A 451 16.23 18.94 -15.65
CA VAL A 451 15.22 19.38 -16.63
C VAL A 451 13.94 18.56 -16.49
N ASN A 452 12.99 19.08 -15.73
CA ASN A 452 11.64 18.51 -15.64
C ASN A 452 10.64 19.28 -16.51
N LYS A 453 9.51 18.66 -16.83
CA LYS A 453 8.39 19.39 -17.46
C LYS A 453 7.81 20.41 -16.48
N LYS A 454 7.52 21.61 -16.97
CA LYS A 454 6.83 22.65 -16.19
C LYS A 454 5.41 22.24 -15.85
N ASN A 455 4.64 21.80 -16.84
CA ASN A 455 3.30 21.24 -16.64
C ASN A 455 3.26 19.72 -16.79
N ASP A 456 2.34 19.10 -16.09
CA ASP A 456 2.20 17.64 -16.08
C ASP A 456 1.74 17.10 -17.45
N LEU A 457 2.40 16.02 -17.91
CA LEU A 457 2.02 15.33 -19.14
C LEU A 457 0.79 14.45 -18.90
N LEU A 458 -0.33 14.80 -19.52
CA LEU A 458 -1.55 14.01 -19.51
C LEU A 458 -1.66 13.21 -20.81
N LEU A 459 -1.77 11.88 -20.70
CA LEU A 459 -2.02 10.97 -21.85
C LEU A 459 -3.13 9.98 -21.52
N VAL A 460 -3.86 9.54 -22.54
CA VAL A 460 -4.90 8.51 -22.45
C VAL A 460 -4.33 7.18 -22.94
N PRO A 461 -4.18 6.17 -22.05
CA PRO A 461 -3.80 4.83 -22.46
C PRO A 461 -5.00 4.10 -23.08
N VAL A 462 -4.76 3.30 -24.11
CA VAL A 462 -5.78 2.50 -24.82
C VAL A 462 -5.32 1.05 -24.87
N ASN A 463 -6.15 0.15 -24.34
CA ASN A 463 -5.87 -1.29 -24.33
C ASN A 463 -6.14 -1.93 -25.70
N ILE A 464 -5.16 -2.68 -26.21
CA ILE A 464 -5.24 -3.47 -27.46
C ILE A 464 -6.20 -4.67 -27.32
N TRP A 465 -6.42 -5.14 -26.09
CA TRP A 465 -7.12 -6.39 -25.80
C TRP A 465 -8.65 -6.35 -25.99
N ILE A 466 -9.26 -5.19 -26.22
CA ILE A 466 -10.72 -5.07 -26.32
C ILE A 466 -11.27 -5.82 -27.55
N LEU A 467 -10.52 -5.84 -28.67
CA LEU A 467 -10.92 -6.58 -29.88
C LEU A 467 -10.78 -8.10 -29.71
N SER A 468 -9.72 -8.56 -29.03
CA SER A 468 -9.50 -9.98 -28.72
C SER A 468 -10.51 -10.51 -27.71
N LEU A 469 -10.92 -9.68 -26.74
CA LEU A 469 -11.96 -9.98 -25.77
C LEU A 469 -13.34 -10.07 -26.43
N LEU A 470 -13.66 -9.18 -27.39
CA LEU A 470 -14.88 -9.25 -28.20
C LEU A 470 -14.95 -10.55 -29.02
N PHE A 471 -13.84 -10.97 -29.63
CA PHE A 471 -13.78 -12.23 -30.37
C PHE A 471 -13.90 -13.46 -29.47
N PHE A 472 -13.30 -13.43 -28.27
CA PHE A 472 -13.41 -14.49 -27.26
C PHE A 472 -14.83 -14.56 -26.65
N ILE A 473 -15.49 -13.42 -26.44
CA ILE A 473 -16.90 -13.35 -25.99
C ILE A 473 -17.83 -13.92 -27.05
N ILE A 474 -17.63 -13.61 -28.34
CA ILE A 474 -18.38 -14.20 -29.45
C ILE A 474 -18.14 -15.72 -29.54
N PHE A 475 -16.90 -16.19 -29.37
CA PHE A 475 -16.56 -17.62 -29.34
C PHE A 475 -17.21 -18.35 -28.16
N LEU A 476 -17.25 -17.72 -26.98
CA LEU A 476 -17.90 -18.27 -25.78
C LEU A 476 -19.43 -18.30 -25.91
N LEU A 477 -20.04 -17.29 -26.57
CA LEU A 477 -21.47 -17.27 -26.89
C LEU A 477 -21.82 -18.41 -27.86
N LEU A 478 -20.98 -18.69 -28.86
CA LEU A 478 -21.17 -19.81 -29.80
C LEU A 478 -20.94 -21.18 -29.13
N ALA A 479 -19.98 -21.28 -28.19
CA ALA A 479 -19.73 -22.51 -27.43
C ALA A 479 -20.84 -22.82 -26.40
N ALA A 480 -21.53 -21.78 -25.89
CA ALA A 480 -22.64 -21.94 -24.95
C ALA A 480 -23.91 -22.56 -25.59
N PHE A 481 -24.06 -22.50 -26.91
CA PHE A 481 -25.20 -23.11 -27.63
C PHE A 481 -25.11 -24.62 -27.86
N LYS A 482 -24.03 -25.28 -27.40
CA LYS A 482 -23.95 -26.76 -27.39
C LYS A 482 -23.81 -27.29 -25.97
N ARG A 483 -24.95 -27.59 -25.33
CA ARG A 483 -24.97 -28.59 -24.26
C ARG A 483 -25.99 -29.68 -24.52
N LYS A 484 -25.44 -30.88 -24.74
CA LYS A 484 -26.15 -32.16 -24.78
C LYS A 484 -26.82 -32.45 -23.43
N ASN A 485 -28.03 -32.97 -23.55
CA ASN A 485 -28.79 -33.61 -22.48
C ASN A 485 -28.13 -34.92 -22.03
N HIS A 486 -28.08 -35.15 -20.72
CA HIS A 486 -28.01 -36.49 -20.14
C HIS A 486 -28.95 -36.59 -18.92
N GLY A 487 -29.83 -37.61 -18.96
CA GLY A 487 -30.08 -38.58 -17.87
C GLY A 487 -30.90 -38.21 -16.62
N LYS A 488 -32.14 -38.72 -16.59
CA LYS A 488 -33.03 -39.22 -15.50
C LYS A 488 -32.57 -39.20 -14.02
N HIS A 489 -32.41 -38.02 -13.40
CA HIS A 489 -32.59 -37.85 -11.94
C HIS A 489 -33.44 -36.59 -11.67
N ARG A 490 -34.19 -36.55 -10.56
CA ARG A 490 -34.98 -35.38 -10.16
C ARG A 490 -33.99 -34.22 -9.90
N ARG A 491 -33.94 -33.25 -10.82
CA ARG A 491 -32.95 -32.16 -10.75
C ARG A 491 -33.28 -31.23 -9.58
N ILE A 492 -32.27 -30.85 -8.80
CA ILE A 492 -32.39 -29.80 -7.79
C ILE A 492 -32.90 -28.52 -8.48
N PRO A 493 -33.96 -27.87 -7.98
CA PRO A 493 -34.43 -26.59 -8.51
C PRO A 493 -33.28 -25.56 -8.56
N SER A 494 -33.17 -24.83 -9.67
CA SER A 494 -32.09 -23.87 -9.89
C SER A 494 -32.60 -22.64 -10.64
N PRO A 495 -32.36 -21.41 -10.14
CA PRO A 495 -32.61 -20.21 -10.91
C PRO A 495 -31.71 -20.13 -12.14
N PRO A 496 -32.20 -19.52 -13.24
CA PRO A 496 -31.38 -19.32 -14.44
C PRO A 496 -30.15 -18.47 -14.10
N GLY A 497 -28.98 -18.95 -14.52
CA GLY A 497 -27.69 -18.29 -14.33
C GLY A 497 -27.07 -17.85 -15.66
N PHE A 498 -26.21 -16.84 -15.63
CA PHE A 498 -25.48 -16.41 -16.82
C PHE A 498 -24.22 -17.26 -17.09
N PRO A 499 -23.71 -17.29 -18.33
CA PRO A 499 -22.41 -17.87 -18.61
C PRO A 499 -21.31 -17.28 -17.71
N ILE A 500 -20.35 -18.11 -17.31
CA ILE A 500 -19.17 -17.76 -16.47
C ILE A 500 -19.50 -17.40 -15.02
N ILE A 501 -20.31 -16.36 -14.77
CA ILE A 501 -20.62 -15.84 -13.43
C ILE A 501 -21.77 -16.60 -12.74
N GLY A 502 -22.56 -17.36 -13.50
CA GLY A 502 -23.69 -18.14 -12.99
C GLY A 502 -24.73 -17.26 -12.29
N ASN A 503 -25.00 -17.54 -11.02
CA ASN A 503 -26.04 -16.89 -10.21
C ASN A 503 -25.51 -15.73 -9.35
N LEU A 504 -24.25 -15.30 -9.52
CA LEU A 504 -23.68 -14.20 -8.72
C LEU A 504 -24.45 -12.89 -8.84
N HIS A 505 -24.98 -12.58 -10.02
CA HIS A 505 -25.80 -11.40 -10.27
C HIS A 505 -27.15 -11.38 -9.52
N GLN A 506 -27.54 -12.49 -8.88
CA GLN A 506 -28.79 -12.61 -8.12
C GLN A 506 -28.58 -12.39 -6.61
N LEU A 507 -27.34 -12.18 -6.18
CA LEU A 507 -26.98 -11.92 -4.79
C LEU A 507 -26.76 -10.42 -4.60
N GLY A 508 -27.57 -9.78 -3.75
CA GLY A 508 -27.34 -8.42 -3.29
C GLY A 508 -26.34 -8.36 -2.12
N GLU A 509 -26.19 -7.17 -1.52
CA GLU A 509 -25.32 -6.94 -0.36
C GLU A 509 -25.68 -7.86 0.82
N LEU A 510 -26.97 -8.02 1.11
CA LEU A 510 -27.50 -8.97 2.10
C LEU A 510 -27.79 -10.31 1.44
N GLN A 511 -26.76 -11.15 1.34
CA GLN A 511 -26.81 -12.42 0.63
C GLN A 511 -27.88 -13.37 1.19
N HIS A 512 -28.00 -13.48 2.51
CA HIS A 512 -29.00 -14.33 3.19
C HIS A 512 -30.44 -13.96 2.83
N GLN A 513 -30.75 -12.66 2.73
CA GLN A 513 -32.08 -12.21 2.31
C GLN A 513 -32.34 -12.49 0.83
N SER A 514 -31.33 -12.28 -0.03
CA SER A 514 -31.42 -12.61 -1.46
C SER A 514 -31.70 -14.11 -1.67
N LEU A 515 -30.99 -14.95 -0.92
CA LEU A 515 -31.15 -16.40 -0.92
C LEU A 515 -32.51 -16.84 -0.35
N TRP A 516 -33.01 -16.18 0.68
CA TRP A 516 -34.36 -16.42 1.20
C TRP A 516 -35.45 -16.07 0.17
N LYS A 517 -35.35 -14.91 -0.50
CA LYS A 517 -36.29 -14.53 -1.58
C LYS A 517 -36.30 -15.56 -2.70
N LEU A 518 -35.13 -16.08 -3.07
CA LEU A 518 -35.02 -17.16 -4.07
C LEU A 518 -35.61 -18.48 -3.55
N SER A 519 -35.38 -18.85 -2.29
CA SER A 519 -35.92 -20.11 -1.74
C SER A 519 -37.44 -20.13 -1.67
N LYS A 520 -38.10 -18.97 -1.51
CA LYS A 520 -39.57 -18.87 -1.63
C LYS A 520 -40.10 -19.22 -3.04
N LYS A 521 -39.26 -19.12 -4.08
CA LYS A 521 -39.62 -19.48 -5.47
C LYS A 521 -39.16 -20.89 -5.86
N TYR A 522 -37.97 -21.30 -5.45
CA TYR A 522 -37.34 -22.56 -5.89
C TYR A 522 -37.45 -23.69 -4.86
N GLY A 523 -37.92 -23.40 -3.65
CA GLY A 523 -38.07 -24.36 -2.56
C GLY A 523 -36.89 -24.36 -1.59
N PRO A 524 -36.99 -25.17 -0.51
CA PRO A 524 -36.03 -25.15 0.60
C PRO A 524 -34.68 -25.80 0.29
N VAL A 525 -34.56 -26.49 -0.86
CA VAL A 525 -33.30 -27.00 -1.42
C VAL A 525 -33.16 -26.43 -2.83
N MET A 526 -32.18 -25.55 -3.03
CA MET A 526 -31.93 -24.97 -4.34
C MET A 526 -30.45 -25.01 -4.70
N LEU A 527 -30.17 -25.22 -5.98
CA LEU A 527 -28.83 -25.21 -6.55
C LEU A 527 -28.55 -23.87 -7.20
N LEU A 528 -27.48 -23.21 -6.75
CA LEU A 528 -26.87 -22.07 -7.39
C LEU A 528 -25.52 -22.46 -7.98
N LYS A 529 -25.13 -21.76 -9.03
CA LYS A 529 -23.78 -21.84 -9.59
C LYS A 529 -23.10 -20.51 -9.36
N LEU A 530 -22.27 -20.40 -8.32
CA LEU A 530 -21.54 -19.18 -8.01
C LEU A 530 -20.24 -19.19 -8.81
N GLY A 531 -20.21 -18.48 -9.94
CA GLY A 531 -19.17 -18.62 -10.95
C GLY A 531 -19.20 -20.03 -11.59
N LYS A 532 -18.15 -20.82 -11.36
CA LYS A 532 -18.07 -22.23 -11.76
C LYS A 532 -18.39 -23.21 -10.62
N VAL A 533 -18.60 -22.73 -9.40
CA VAL A 533 -18.77 -23.58 -8.22
C VAL A 533 -20.24 -23.91 -7.98
N PRO A 534 -20.63 -25.19 -7.96
CA PRO A 534 -21.98 -25.59 -7.56
C PRO A 534 -22.15 -25.41 -6.04
N THR A 535 -23.22 -24.71 -5.66
CA THR A 535 -23.54 -24.37 -4.28
C THR A 535 -25.01 -24.67 -4.01
N VAL A 536 -25.29 -25.56 -3.06
CA VAL A 536 -26.64 -25.87 -2.58
C VAL A 536 -26.95 -25.03 -1.36
N ILE A 537 -28.13 -24.43 -1.38
CA ILE A 537 -28.64 -23.61 -0.28
C ILE A 537 -29.80 -24.36 0.38
N LEU A 538 -29.71 -24.55 1.69
CA LEU A 538 -30.75 -25.15 2.52
C LEU A 538 -31.45 -24.06 3.32
N SER A 539 -32.77 -24.01 3.30
CA SER A 539 -33.57 -22.92 3.87
C SER A 539 -34.74 -23.37 4.75
N SER A 540 -34.78 -24.64 5.17
CA SER A 540 -35.76 -25.16 6.14
C SER A 540 -35.08 -25.97 7.24
N SER A 541 -35.71 -26.05 8.42
CA SER A 541 -35.25 -26.84 9.57
C SER A 541 -35.05 -28.31 9.19
N GLU A 542 -35.99 -28.90 8.45
CA GLU A 542 -35.94 -30.30 7.98
C GLU A 542 -34.72 -30.55 7.06
N THR A 543 -34.48 -29.67 6.10
CA THR A 543 -33.30 -29.80 5.21
C THR A 543 -31.99 -29.60 5.95
N ALA A 544 -31.95 -28.68 6.92
CA ALA A 544 -30.78 -28.45 7.75
C ALA A 544 -30.49 -29.68 8.64
N LYS A 545 -31.54 -30.32 9.19
CA LYS A 545 -31.44 -31.56 9.96
C LYS A 545 -30.88 -32.72 9.14
N GLN A 546 -31.39 -32.92 7.93
CA GLN A 546 -30.85 -33.95 7.03
C GLN A 546 -29.35 -33.71 6.77
N ALA A 547 -28.93 -32.48 6.48
CA ALA A 547 -27.53 -32.20 6.18
C ALA A 547 -26.60 -32.21 7.41
N LEU A 548 -27.02 -31.60 8.52
CA LEU A 548 -26.17 -31.35 9.69
C LEU A 548 -26.23 -32.45 10.75
N ARG A 549 -27.17 -33.39 10.64
CA ARG A 549 -27.32 -34.53 11.55
C ARG A 549 -27.28 -35.86 10.81
N ASP A 550 -28.23 -36.08 9.92
CA ASP A 550 -28.42 -37.40 9.28
C ASP A 550 -27.26 -37.72 8.32
N TYR A 551 -26.81 -36.70 7.57
CA TYR A 551 -25.70 -36.78 6.61
C TYR A 551 -24.51 -35.88 6.98
N ASP A 552 -24.32 -35.57 8.28
CA ASP A 552 -23.25 -34.68 8.74
C ASP A 552 -21.88 -35.10 8.21
N LEU A 553 -21.54 -36.39 8.33
CA LEU A 553 -20.27 -36.96 7.84
C LEU A 553 -20.09 -36.85 6.32
N TYR A 554 -21.18 -36.73 5.55
CA TYR A 554 -21.13 -36.61 4.10
C TYR A 554 -20.83 -35.17 3.67
N CYS A 555 -21.02 -34.18 4.53
CA CYS A 555 -20.86 -32.77 4.16
C CYS A 555 -20.17 -31.89 5.22
N CYS A 556 -19.52 -32.42 6.24
CA CYS A 556 -18.88 -31.63 7.30
C CYS A 556 -17.47 -31.11 6.97
N SER A 557 -16.99 -31.23 5.72
CA SER A 557 -15.72 -30.63 5.30
C SER A 557 -15.89 -29.14 4.96
N ARG A 558 -14.76 -28.42 4.83
CA ARG A 558 -14.72 -26.99 4.53
C ARG A 558 -14.11 -26.72 3.16
N PRO A 559 -14.59 -25.70 2.43
CA PRO A 559 -13.91 -25.24 1.23
C PRO A 559 -12.64 -24.48 1.62
N SER A 560 -11.56 -24.67 0.85
CA SER A 560 -10.35 -23.86 0.96
C SER A 560 -10.56 -22.54 0.23
N LEU A 561 -11.09 -21.54 0.96
CA LEU A 561 -11.35 -20.19 0.45
C LEU A 561 -10.09 -19.32 0.59
N ALA A 562 -9.85 -18.40 -0.34
CA ALA A 562 -8.61 -17.62 -0.39
C ALA A 562 -8.34 -16.83 0.90
N GLY A 563 -9.35 -16.13 1.43
CA GLY A 563 -9.22 -15.36 2.67
C GLY A 563 -8.97 -16.25 3.90
N GLY A 564 -9.83 -17.25 4.09
CA GLY A 564 -9.71 -18.22 5.19
C GLY A 564 -8.37 -18.95 5.18
N ARG A 565 -7.94 -19.46 4.01
CA ARG A 565 -6.68 -20.19 3.86
C ARG A 565 -5.46 -19.36 4.25
N GLU A 566 -5.40 -18.10 3.84
CA GLU A 566 -4.24 -17.24 4.13
C GLU A 566 -4.16 -16.92 5.62
N LEU A 567 -5.26 -16.43 6.22
CA LEU A 567 -5.28 -16.03 7.64
C LEU A 567 -5.09 -17.20 8.61
N SER A 568 -5.49 -18.40 8.21
CA SER A 568 -5.34 -19.62 9.00
C SER A 568 -4.05 -20.39 8.73
N TYR A 569 -3.03 -19.76 8.12
CA TYR A 569 -1.73 -20.38 7.85
C TYR A 569 -1.87 -21.68 7.04
N ASN A 570 -2.67 -21.63 5.97
CA ASN A 570 -3.04 -22.74 5.09
C ASN A 570 -4.07 -23.73 5.69
N ASN A 571 -5.11 -23.19 6.34
CA ASN A 571 -6.18 -23.96 7.00
C ASN A 571 -5.66 -24.86 8.13
N LEU A 572 -4.84 -24.29 9.02
CA LEU A 572 -4.40 -24.90 10.27
C LEU A 572 -5.31 -24.52 11.47
N ASP A 573 -6.40 -23.79 11.21
CA ASP A 573 -7.36 -23.37 12.23
C ASP A 573 -8.52 -24.37 12.39
N MET A 574 -9.35 -24.23 13.41
CA MET A 574 -10.50 -25.14 13.61
C MET A 574 -11.65 -24.88 12.64
N SER A 575 -11.78 -23.65 12.13
CA SER A 575 -12.97 -23.19 11.40
C SER A 575 -12.91 -23.50 9.91
N SER A 576 -11.74 -23.33 9.27
CA SER A 576 -11.53 -23.50 7.81
C SER A 576 -10.88 -24.83 7.43
N SER A 577 -10.28 -25.54 8.39
CA SER A 577 -9.69 -26.87 8.17
C SER A 577 -10.66 -27.88 7.51
N PRO A 578 -10.23 -28.63 6.49
CA PRO A 578 -11.00 -29.74 5.94
C PRO A 578 -11.24 -30.82 7.00
N TYR A 579 -12.29 -31.63 6.82
CA TYR A 579 -12.59 -32.70 7.76
C TYR A 579 -11.65 -33.90 7.54
N ASN A 580 -10.74 -34.14 8.48
CA ASN A 580 -9.77 -35.23 8.50
C ASN A 580 -9.32 -35.52 9.96
N GLU A 581 -8.40 -36.47 10.16
CA GLU A 581 -7.89 -36.79 11.52
C GLU A 581 -7.26 -35.58 12.22
N TYR A 582 -6.47 -34.79 11.48
CA TYR A 582 -5.88 -33.56 11.98
C TYR A 582 -6.95 -32.62 12.59
N TRP A 583 -8.05 -32.35 11.88
CA TRP A 583 -9.10 -31.50 12.40
C TRP A 583 -9.80 -32.09 13.63
N LYS A 584 -10.00 -33.42 13.68
CA LYS A 584 -10.63 -34.08 14.84
C LYS A 584 -9.77 -33.92 16.09
N GLU A 585 -8.46 -34.11 15.96
CA GLU A 585 -7.50 -33.96 17.05
C GLU A 585 -7.38 -32.50 17.49
N LEU A 586 -7.25 -31.56 16.54
CA LEU A 586 -7.23 -30.12 16.83
C LEU A 586 -8.51 -29.68 17.57
N ARG A 587 -9.67 -30.14 17.08
CA ARG A 587 -10.97 -29.80 17.70
C ARG A 587 -11.09 -30.38 19.10
N LYS A 588 -10.62 -31.61 19.32
CA LYS A 588 -10.60 -32.24 20.65
C LYS A 588 -9.71 -31.46 21.60
N LEU A 589 -8.47 -31.16 21.20
CA LEU A 589 -7.50 -30.38 21.98
C LEU A 589 -8.09 -29.03 22.39
N CYS A 590 -8.60 -28.25 21.44
CA CYS A 590 -9.17 -26.93 21.76
C CYS A 590 -10.41 -27.02 22.66
N SER A 591 -11.25 -28.05 22.48
CA SER A 591 -12.44 -28.24 23.32
C SER A 591 -12.07 -28.59 24.77
N GLN A 592 -10.95 -29.29 24.99
CA GLN A 592 -10.47 -29.68 26.32
C GLN A 592 -9.70 -28.56 27.01
N GLU A 593 -8.74 -27.96 26.29
CA GLU A 593 -7.77 -27.02 26.87
C GLU A 593 -8.27 -25.57 26.88
N LEU A 594 -9.11 -25.17 25.91
CA LEU A 594 -9.48 -23.76 25.70
C LEU A 594 -10.96 -23.47 25.98
N PHE A 595 -11.85 -24.39 25.59
CA PHE A 595 -13.31 -24.20 25.67
C PHE A 595 -14.03 -25.11 26.68
N SER A 596 -13.28 -25.73 27.61
CA SER A 596 -13.90 -26.51 28.67
C SER A 596 -14.66 -25.61 29.66
N ALA A 597 -15.70 -26.15 30.30
CA ALA A 597 -16.49 -25.39 31.28
C ALA A 597 -15.60 -24.78 32.39
N ASN A 598 -14.61 -25.54 32.87
CA ASN A 598 -13.65 -25.09 33.88
C ASN A 598 -12.81 -23.90 33.38
N LYS A 599 -12.31 -23.93 32.14
CA LYS A 599 -11.53 -22.81 31.58
C LYS A 599 -12.39 -21.59 31.34
N ILE A 600 -13.65 -21.76 30.92
CA ILE A 600 -14.58 -20.63 30.78
C ILE A 600 -15.01 -20.06 32.14
N GLN A 601 -15.04 -20.88 33.19
CA GLN A 601 -15.29 -20.39 34.56
C GLN A 601 -14.06 -19.65 35.12
N SER A 602 -12.84 -20.06 34.78
CA SER A 602 -11.63 -19.38 35.26
C SER A 602 -11.47 -17.95 34.74
N ILE A 603 -12.12 -17.61 33.62
CA ILE A 603 -12.12 -16.23 33.08
C ILE A 603 -13.22 -15.34 33.70
N GLN A 604 -14.01 -15.86 34.64
CA GLN A 604 -15.09 -15.09 35.26
C GLN A 604 -14.62 -13.80 35.96
N PRO A 605 -13.50 -13.79 36.73
CA PRO A 605 -13.02 -12.56 37.36
C PRO A 605 -12.72 -11.44 36.34
N ILE A 606 -12.25 -11.81 35.14
CA ILE A 606 -12.02 -10.86 34.04
C ILE A 606 -13.33 -10.27 33.55
N LYS A 607 -14.37 -11.10 33.37
CA LYS A 607 -15.71 -10.63 32.98
C LYS A 607 -16.28 -9.69 34.03
N ASP A 608 -16.15 -10.03 35.30
CA ASP A 608 -16.65 -9.21 36.42
C ASP A 608 -15.99 -7.83 36.45
N GLU A 609 -14.66 -7.78 36.29
CA GLU A 609 -13.90 -6.53 36.23
C GLU A 609 -14.33 -5.65 35.05
N GLU A 610 -14.36 -6.22 33.84
CA GLU A 610 -14.64 -5.44 32.63
C GLU A 610 -16.10 -4.99 32.54
N VAL A 611 -17.06 -5.83 32.95
CA VAL A 611 -18.46 -5.42 33.05
C VAL A 611 -18.61 -4.30 34.08
N LYS A 612 -17.94 -4.40 35.23
CA LYS A 612 -17.98 -3.33 36.24
C LYS A 612 -17.52 -1.99 35.67
N LYS A 613 -16.40 -1.95 34.95
CA LYS A 613 -15.92 -0.71 34.30
C LYS A 613 -16.96 -0.10 33.38
N VAL A 614 -17.62 -0.93 32.57
CA VAL A 614 -18.69 -0.48 31.67
C VAL A 614 -19.89 0.05 32.46
N ILE A 615 -20.32 -0.63 33.51
CA ILE A 615 -21.42 -0.17 34.37
C ILE A 615 -21.09 1.17 35.04
N ASP A 616 -19.87 1.33 35.56
CA ASP A 616 -19.40 2.57 36.18
C ASP A 616 -19.39 3.73 35.15
N SER A 617 -18.92 3.48 33.92
CA SER A 617 -18.94 4.46 32.81
C SER A 617 -20.37 4.85 32.36
N ILE A 618 -21.28 3.88 32.27
CA ILE A 618 -22.69 4.13 31.94
C ILE A 618 -23.38 4.90 33.08
N ALA A 619 -23.03 4.62 34.34
CA ALA A 619 -23.58 5.35 35.50
C ALA A 619 -23.18 6.83 35.49
N GLU A 620 -21.94 7.15 35.09
CA GLU A 620 -21.51 8.53 34.86
C GLU A 620 -22.33 9.19 33.76
N SER A 621 -22.48 8.53 32.60
CA SER A 621 -23.31 9.02 31.49
C SER A 621 -24.78 9.23 31.90
N SER A 622 -25.31 8.35 32.75
CA SER A 622 -26.67 8.45 33.29
C SER A 622 -26.87 9.68 34.17
N SER A 623 -25.87 10.04 34.98
CA SER A 623 -25.91 11.25 35.81
C SER A 623 -25.99 12.53 34.97
N LEU A 624 -25.37 12.51 33.79
CA LEU A 624 -25.37 13.58 32.80
C LEU A 624 -26.54 13.51 31.80
N LYS A 625 -27.35 12.44 31.85
CA LYS A 625 -28.42 12.14 30.86
C LYS A 625 -27.91 12.07 29.41
N ASN A 626 -26.65 11.69 29.22
CA ASN A 626 -26.05 11.59 27.88
C ASN A 626 -26.42 10.25 27.22
N PRO A 627 -26.77 10.24 25.92
CA PRO A 627 -26.91 9.00 25.15
C PRO A 627 -25.61 8.19 25.15
N VAL A 628 -25.72 6.88 25.32
CA VAL A 628 -24.62 5.91 25.24
C VAL A 628 -24.74 5.13 23.95
N ASN A 629 -23.59 4.95 23.28
CA ASN A 629 -23.47 4.13 22.09
C ASN A 629 -23.26 2.66 22.44
N LEU A 630 -24.35 1.91 22.56
CA LEU A 630 -24.31 0.52 22.97
C LEU A 630 -23.57 -0.38 21.98
N SER A 631 -23.61 -0.06 20.67
CA SER A 631 -22.85 -0.80 19.66
C SER A 631 -21.35 -0.75 19.94
N LYS A 632 -20.80 0.45 20.20
CA LYS A 632 -19.38 0.63 20.56
C LYS A 632 -19.07 0.07 21.94
N THR A 633 -19.95 0.28 22.92
CA THR A 633 -19.76 -0.20 24.29
C THR A 633 -19.68 -1.73 24.35
N PHE A 634 -20.57 -2.45 23.68
CA PHE A 634 -20.53 -3.92 23.66
C PHE A 634 -19.34 -4.49 22.89
N LEU A 635 -18.92 -3.82 21.81
CA LEU A 635 -17.70 -4.20 21.09
C LEU A 635 -16.46 -4.02 21.98
N ALA A 636 -16.35 -2.89 22.68
CA ALA A 636 -15.26 -2.64 23.62
C ALA A 636 -15.23 -3.65 24.76
N LEU A 637 -16.39 -3.95 25.37
CA LEU A 637 -16.51 -4.93 26.45
C LEU A 637 -16.01 -6.32 26.02
N THR A 638 -16.51 -6.81 24.89
CA THR A 638 -16.14 -8.15 24.39
C THR A 638 -14.68 -8.20 23.95
N THR A 639 -14.16 -7.11 23.37
CA THR A 639 -12.74 -6.95 23.05
C THR A 639 -11.87 -7.04 24.30
N SER A 640 -12.17 -6.26 25.34
CA SER A 640 -11.39 -6.28 26.58
C SER A 640 -11.39 -7.66 27.25
N VAL A 641 -12.55 -8.31 27.33
CA VAL A 641 -12.67 -9.66 27.92
C VAL A 641 -11.85 -10.66 27.13
N VAL A 642 -11.96 -10.69 25.80
CA VAL A 642 -11.21 -11.63 24.95
C VAL A 642 -9.71 -11.33 24.99
N CYS A 643 -9.30 -10.07 24.92
CA CYS A 643 -7.89 -9.66 25.00
C CYS A 643 -7.24 -10.08 26.32
N LYS A 644 -7.89 -9.83 27.45
CA LYS A 644 -7.38 -10.26 28.77
C LYS A 644 -7.39 -11.78 28.92
N ALA A 645 -8.49 -12.45 28.56
CA ALA A 645 -8.66 -13.88 28.77
C ALA A 645 -7.78 -14.73 27.83
N ALA A 646 -7.63 -14.32 26.58
CA ALA A 646 -6.93 -15.10 25.57
C ALA A 646 -5.46 -14.68 25.42
N PHE A 647 -5.13 -13.40 25.59
CA PHE A 647 -3.82 -12.84 25.25
C PHE A 647 -3.10 -12.21 26.45
N GLY A 648 -3.66 -12.24 27.66
CA GLY A 648 -3.01 -11.72 28.87
C GLY A 648 -2.76 -10.20 28.88
N VAL A 649 -3.35 -9.45 27.94
CA VAL A 649 -3.06 -8.01 27.75
C VAL A 649 -4.26 -7.15 28.10
N SER A 650 -4.01 -6.07 28.85
CA SER A 650 -4.99 -5.01 29.08
C SER A 650 -5.16 -4.17 27.82
N PHE A 651 -6.41 -3.95 27.43
CA PHE A 651 -6.78 -3.04 26.34
C PHE A 651 -6.55 -1.56 26.74
N GLU A 652 -6.69 -1.22 28.02
CA GLU A 652 -6.40 0.11 28.55
C GLU A 652 -4.90 0.25 28.87
N GLY A 653 -4.24 1.26 28.29
CA GLY A 653 -2.88 1.70 28.66
C GLY A 653 -1.72 1.03 27.92
N THR A 654 -1.97 0.19 26.90
CA THR A 654 -0.92 -0.45 26.08
C THR A 654 -0.92 0.08 24.63
N VAL A 655 0.07 -0.29 23.81
CA VAL A 655 0.16 -0.01 22.36
C VAL A 655 -1.09 -0.49 21.58
N LEU A 656 -1.92 -1.34 22.21
CA LEU A 656 -3.17 -1.89 21.69
C LEU A 656 -4.39 -0.96 21.86
N ASN A 657 -4.26 0.13 22.64
CA ASN A 657 -5.27 1.20 22.71
C ASN A 657 -5.19 2.12 21.49
N SER A 658 -5.38 1.58 20.30
CA SER A 658 -5.26 2.36 19.08
C SER A 658 -6.27 1.93 18.03
N ASP A 659 -6.69 2.89 17.21
CA ASP A 659 -7.41 2.68 15.96
C ASP A 659 -6.78 1.57 15.10
N ARG A 660 -5.49 1.29 15.29
CA ARG A 660 -4.74 0.21 14.64
C ARG A 660 -5.25 -1.19 15.01
N PHE A 661 -5.54 -1.49 16.27
CA PHE A 661 -6.05 -2.82 16.65
C PHE A 661 -7.49 -3.03 16.16
N ASN A 662 -8.36 -2.02 16.35
CA ASN A 662 -9.72 -2.05 15.82
C ASN A 662 -9.72 -2.20 14.29
N LYS A 663 -8.79 -1.52 13.60
CA LYS A 663 -8.57 -1.70 12.16
C LYS A 663 -8.06 -3.10 11.82
N LEU A 664 -7.14 -3.67 12.58
CA LEU A 664 -6.65 -5.04 12.37
C LEU A 664 -7.78 -6.06 12.45
N VAL A 665 -8.60 -6.01 13.51
CA VAL A 665 -9.74 -6.91 13.70
C VAL A 665 -10.74 -6.76 12.56
N ARG A 666 -11.12 -5.52 12.22
CA ARG A 666 -12.03 -5.23 11.11
C ARG A 666 -11.51 -5.73 9.76
N ASP A 667 -10.27 -5.37 9.40
CA ASP A 667 -9.66 -5.79 8.13
C ASP A 667 -9.57 -7.33 8.02
N THR A 668 -9.32 -8.02 9.15
CA THR A 668 -9.27 -9.49 9.19
C THR A 668 -10.66 -10.10 9.01
N PHE A 669 -11.70 -9.52 9.63
CA PHE A 669 -13.09 -9.94 9.46
C PHE A 669 -13.60 -9.73 8.04
N GLU A 670 -13.37 -8.54 7.49
CA GLU A 670 -13.68 -8.22 6.11
C GLU A 670 -12.97 -9.22 5.17
N MET A 671 -11.72 -9.60 5.47
CA MET A 671 -10.97 -10.56 4.66
C MET A 671 -11.58 -11.96 4.69
N LEU A 672 -12.05 -12.44 5.85
CA LEU A 672 -12.76 -13.73 5.96
C LEU A 672 -14.12 -13.70 5.22
N GLY A 673 -14.81 -12.57 5.25
CA GLY A 673 -16.09 -12.36 4.55
C GLY A 673 -15.96 -11.96 3.08
N SER A 674 -14.75 -11.66 2.62
CA SER A 674 -14.53 -11.06 1.30
C SER A 674 -14.89 -12.01 0.16
N PHE A 675 -15.50 -11.44 -0.88
CA PHE A 675 -15.85 -12.17 -2.08
C PHE A 675 -14.64 -12.24 -3.03
N SER A 676 -13.86 -13.33 -2.95
CA SER A 676 -12.72 -13.55 -3.84
C SER A 676 -13.14 -14.19 -5.15
N ALA A 677 -12.86 -13.56 -6.29
CA ALA A 677 -13.12 -14.14 -7.61
C ALA A 677 -12.38 -15.48 -7.80
N SER A 678 -11.21 -15.68 -7.19
CA SER A 678 -10.50 -16.97 -7.18
C SER A 678 -11.32 -18.10 -6.56
N ASP A 679 -12.22 -17.80 -5.63
CA ASP A 679 -13.06 -18.80 -4.97
C ASP A 679 -14.22 -19.27 -5.84
N PHE A 680 -14.52 -18.57 -6.93
CA PHE A 680 -15.63 -18.86 -7.84
C PHE A 680 -15.18 -19.17 -9.27
N ILE A 681 -14.03 -18.66 -9.70
CA ILE A 681 -13.50 -18.78 -11.05
C ILE A 681 -12.07 -19.33 -11.01
N PRO A 682 -11.88 -20.66 -10.94
CA PRO A 682 -10.60 -21.29 -10.58
C PRO A 682 -9.37 -20.92 -11.43
N TYR A 683 -9.55 -20.53 -12.69
CA TYR A 683 -8.41 -20.30 -13.61
C TYR A 683 -8.00 -18.83 -13.74
N VAL A 684 -8.95 -17.90 -13.60
CA VAL A 684 -8.71 -16.46 -13.86
C VAL A 684 -9.16 -15.58 -12.70
N GLY A 685 -9.79 -16.14 -11.66
CA GLY A 685 -10.27 -15.36 -10.53
C GLY A 685 -9.15 -14.70 -9.74
N TRP A 686 -7.97 -15.32 -9.65
CA TRP A 686 -6.80 -14.71 -9.02
C TRP A 686 -6.33 -13.44 -9.75
N ILE A 687 -6.56 -13.36 -11.06
CA ILE A 687 -6.24 -12.18 -11.87
C ILE A 687 -7.18 -11.04 -11.49
N ILE A 688 -8.49 -11.33 -11.39
CA ILE A 688 -9.50 -10.36 -10.97
C ILE A 688 -9.20 -9.86 -9.54
N ASP A 689 -8.88 -10.78 -8.63
CA ASP A 689 -8.53 -10.45 -7.24
C ASP A 689 -7.23 -9.63 -7.14
N LYS A 690 -6.34 -9.76 -8.11
CA LYS A 690 -5.14 -8.94 -8.19
C LYS A 690 -5.50 -7.52 -8.66
N PHE A 691 -6.31 -7.41 -9.72
CA PHE A 691 -6.71 -6.12 -10.30
C PHE A 691 -7.60 -5.27 -9.40
N ASN A 692 -8.52 -5.89 -8.64
CA ASN A 692 -9.36 -5.15 -7.68
C ASN A 692 -8.64 -4.83 -6.35
N GLY A 693 -7.32 -5.10 -6.26
CA GLY A 693 -6.51 -4.86 -5.06
C GLY A 693 -6.72 -5.85 -3.92
N LEU A 694 -7.69 -6.79 -4.03
CA LEU A 694 -8.06 -7.71 -2.95
C LEU A 694 -6.89 -8.62 -2.55
N GLN A 695 -6.07 -9.08 -3.50
CA GLN A 695 -4.88 -9.88 -3.22
C GLN A 695 -3.82 -9.08 -2.44
N GLY A 696 -3.58 -7.82 -2.80
CA GLY A 696 -2.63 -6.95 -2.10
C GLY A 696 -3.08 -6.63 -0.68
N TRP A 697 -4.36 -6.29 -0.53
CA TRP A 697 -4.99 -6.09 0.77
C TRP A 697 -4.92 -7.35 1.64
N ARG A 698 -5.25 -8.55 1.10
CA ARG A 698 -5.09 -9.83 1.82
C ARG A 698 -3.69 -10.05 2.36
N LYS A 699 -2.66 -9.84 1.54
CA LYS A 699 -1.25 -9.97 1.97
C LYS A 699 -0.88 -8.96 3.05
N LYS A 700 -1.44 -7.74 2.99
CA LYS A 700 -1.25 -6.73 4.03
C LYS A 700 -1.92 -7.16 5.33
N SER A 701 -3.20 -7.50 5.31
CA SER A 701 -3.96 -7.93 6.49
C SER A 701 -3.33 -9.16 7.15
N PHE A 702 -2.86 -10.13 6.36
CA PHE A 702 -2.11 -11.28 6.89
C PHE A 702 -0.82 -10.87 7.60
N ARG A 703 0.01 -10.00 7.00
CA ARG A 703 1.26 -9.52 7.63
C ARG A 703 1.00 -8.73 8.90
N ASP A 704 -0.03 -7.87 8.90
CA ASP A 704 -0.39 -7.06 10.06
C ASP A 704 -0.85 -7.98 11.22
N LEU A 705 -1.60 -9.04 10.92
CA LEU A 705 -2.06 -10.04 11.90
C LEU A 705 -0.91 -10.92 12.41
N ASP A 706 -0.04 -11.38 11.52
CA ASP A 706 1.14 -12.17 11.88
C ASP A 706 2.08 -11.39 12.79
N ALA A 707 2.34 -10.11 12.47
CA ALA A 707 3.14 -9.21 13.31
C ALA A 707 2.50 -8.94 14.68
N PHE A 708 1.17 -8.92 14.76
CA PHE A 708 0.46 -8.85 16.05
C PHE A 708 0.73 -10.10 16.89
N TYR A 709 0.64 -11.30 16.32
CA TYR A 709 0.91 -12.52 17.08
C TYR A 709 2.37 -12.66 17.52
N GLU A 710 3.33 -12.22 16.70
CA GLU A 710 4.75 -12.21 17.12
C GLU A 710 4.96 -11.31 18.34
N GLN A 711 4.35 -10.12 18.36
CA GLN A 711 4.39 -9.23 19.53
C GLN A 711 3.75 -9.87 20.76
N ILE A 712 2.62 -10.56 20.59
CA ILE A 712 2.01 -11.33 21.69
C ILE A 712 2.98 -12.40 22.19
N PHE A 713 3.61 -13.18 21.31
CA PHE A 713 4.56 -14.21 21.76
C PHE A 713 5.77 -13.63 22.48
N ASP A 714 6.25 -12.46 22.07
CA ASP A 714 7.33 -11.76 22.77
C ASP A 714 6.94 -11.37 24.20
N LEU A 715 5.69 -10.93 24.42
CA LEU A 715 5.17 -10.61 25.76
C LEU A 715 5.03 -11.84 26.68
N HIS A 716 4.94 -13.05 26.10
CA HIS A 716 4.78 -14.31 26.85
C HIS A 716 6.12 -15.09 26.97
N LYS A 717 7.26 -14.41 26.77
CA LYS A 717 8.60 -15.02 26.98
C LYS A 717 9.01 -15.09 28.44
N GLU A 718 8.47 -14.21 29.30
CA GLU A 718 8.77 -14.20 30.74
C GLU A 718 7.89 -15.22 31.48
N GLU A 719 8.45 -15.95 32.44
CA GLU A 719 7.69 -16.92 33.24
C GLU A 719 6.73 -16.20 34.19
N LYS A 720 5.41 -16.48 34.06
CA LYS A 720 4.38 -16.01 34.99
C LYS A 720 4.24 -16.95 36.18
N GLU A 721 3.75 -16.42 37.30
CA GLU A 721 3.38 -17.24 38.46
C GLU A 721 2.33 -18.31 38.12
N VAL A 722 2.46 -19.49 38.74
CA VAL A 722 1.54 -20.62 38.57
C VAL A 722 0.11 -20.20 38.97
N GLY A 723 -0.82 -20.25 38.01
CA GLY A 723 -2.23 -19.85 38.21
C GLY A 723 -2.66 -18.58 37.47
N SER A 724 -1.72 -17.87 36.81
CA SER A 724 -1.99 -16.69 35.98
C SER A 724 -1.94 -16.99 34.46
N GLU A 725 -2.18 -18.24 34.07
CA GLU A 725 -2.01 -18.74 32.68
C GLU A 725 -3.20 -18.34 31.78
N ASP A 726 -2.94 -17.54 30.75
CA ASP A 726 -3.93 -17.23 29.70
C ASP A 726 -3.93 -18.30 28.57
N LEU A 727 -4.77 -18.12 27.54
CA LEU A 727 -4.88 -19.12 26.47
C LEU A 727 -3.63 -19.19 25.59
N VAL A 728 -2.87 -18.10 25.44
CA VAL A 728 -1.58 -18.12 24.74
C VAL A 728 -0.61 -18.98 25.54
N ASP A 729 -0.48 -18.73 26.84
CA ASP A 729 0.41 -19.51 27.71
C ASP A 729 0.12 -21.02 27.64
N VAL A 730 -1.17 -21.41 27.70
CA VAL A 730 -1.60 -22.82 27.54
C VAL A 730 -1.10 -23.39 26.21
N LEU A 731 -1.32 -22.69 25.10
CA LEU A 731 -0.91 -23.16 23.77
C LEU A 731 0.61 -23.23 23.62
N LEU A 732 1.35 -22.28 24.20
CA LEU A 732 2.81 -22.28 24.22
C LEU A 732 3.37 -23.43 25.05
N ARG A 733 2.73 -23.76 26.17
CA ARG A 733 3.07 -24.93 26.98
C ARG A 733 2.84 -26.23 26.21
N LEU A 734 1.69 -26.39 25.54
CA LEU A 734 1.41 -27.57 24.70
C LEU A 734 2.39 -27.71 23.54
N GLU A 735 2.88 -26.61 22.97
CA GLU A 735 3.97 -26.65 21.98
C GLU A 735 5.30 -27.10 22.60
N LYS A 736 5.67 -26.58 23.78
CA LYS A 736 6.87 -27.01 24.53
C LYS A 736 6.82 -28.48 24.91
N GLU A 737 5.63 -29.00 25.23
CA GLU A 737 5.37 -30.43 25.51
C GLU A 737 5.35 -31.29 24.23
N GLU A 738 5.58 -30.69 23.06
CA GLU A 738 5.62 -31.35 21.75
C GLU A 738 4.35 -32.16 21.40
N ILE A 739 3.19 -31.67 21.83
CA ILE A 739 1.90 -32.32 21.57
C ILE A 739 1.69 -32.53 20.06
N VAL A 740 1.25 -33.73 19.69
CA VAL A 740 0.99 -34.12 18.30
C VAL A 740 -0.46 -33.79 17.94
N VAL A 741 -0.65 -33.19 16.76
CA VAL A 741 -1.95 -32.93 16.15
C VAL A 741 -1.93 -33.41 14.70
N GLY A 742 -2.72 -34.42 14.38
CA GLY A 742 -2.70 -35.16 13.13
C GLY A 742 -1.38 -35.89 12.93
N ASN A 743 -0.67 -35.56 11.85
CA ASN A 743 0.59 -36.22 11.49
C ASN A 743 1.85 -35.44 11.91
N GLY A 744 1.71 -34.37 12.70
CA GLY A 744 2.82 -33.48 13.06
C GLY A 744 2.67 -32.85 14.44
N LYS A 745 3.74 -32.22 14.93
CA LYS A 745 3.74 -31.49 16.21
C LYS A 745 2.93 -30.20 16.09
N LEU A 746 2.34 -29.75 17.20
CA LEU A 746 1.81 -28.40 17.35
C LEU A 746 2.96 -27.40 17.12
N THR A 747 2.70 -26.33 16.37
CA THR A 747 3.71 -25.32 16.02
C THR A 747 3.15 -23.92 16.20
N ARG A 748 4.02 -22.90 16.23
CA ARG A 748 3.61 -21.48 16.21
C ARG A 748 2.52 -21.15 15.20
N ASN A 749 2.61 -21.65 13.97
CA ASN A 749 1.58 -21.38 12.96
C ASN A 749 0.22 -22.00 13.32
N HIS A 750 0.21 -23.18 13.95
CA HIS A 750 -1.03 -23.75 14.51
C HIS A 750 -1.60 -22.86 15.60
N ILE A 751 -0.75 -22.40 16.53
CA ILE A 751 -1.16 -21.51 17.63
C ILE A 751 -1.75 -20.22 17.08
N LYS A 752 -1.07 -19.54 16.16
CA LYS A 752 -1.56 -18.33 15.49
C LYS A 752 -2.92 -18.54 14.82
N ALA A 753 -3.10 -19.68 14.13
CA ALA A 753 -4.37 -20.04 13.48
C ALA A 753 -5.51 -20.26 14.51
N ILE A 754 -5.22 -20.89 15.65
CA ILE A 754 -6.19 -21.07 16.75
C ILE A 754 -6.54 -19.71 17.39
N LEU A 755 -5.55 -18.87 17.65
CA LEU A 755 -5.74 -17.53 18.22
C LEU A 755 -6.57 -16.63 17.31
N MET A 756 -6.44 -16.77 15.98
CA MET A 756 -7.32 -16.08 15.02
C MET A 756 -8.79 -16.48 15.20
N ASN A 757 -9.08 -17.77 15.39
CA ASN A 757 -10.45 -18.22 15.66
C ASN A 757 -11.00 -17.66 16.97
N ILE A 758 -10.18 -17.57 18.03
CA ILE A 758 -10.58 -17.02 19.34
C ILE A 758 -10.84 -15.52 19.23
N LEU A 759 -9.91 -14.78 18.63
CA LEU A 759 -9.97 -13.33 18.49
C LEU A 759 -11.23 -12.90 17.74
N LEU A 760 -11.44 -13.46 16.55
CA LEU A 760 -12.56 -13.07 15.70
C LEU A 760 -13.86 -13.67 16.23
N GLY A 761 -13.87 -14.97 16.55
CA GLY A 761 -15.08 -15.65 17.02
C GLY A 761 -15.59 -15.17 18.39
N GLY A 762 -14.75 -14.60 19.25
CA GLY A 762 -15.11 -14.18 20.59
C GLY A 762 -15.63 -12.74 20.70
N ILE A 763 -15.18 -11.84 19.82
CA ILE A 763 -15.45 -10.40 19.91
C ILE A 763 -16.81 -10.05 19.27
N ASP A 764 -16.89 -10.08 17.94
CA ASP A 764 -18.03 -9.50 17.21
C ASP A 764 -19.35 -10.21 17.49
N THR A 765 -19.38 -11.54 17.55
CA THR A 765 -20.65 -12.29 17.63
C THR A 765 -21.42 -12.00 18.91
N SER A 766 -20.72 -11.85 20.04
CA SER A 766 -21.32 -11.55 21.34
C SER A 766 -21.78 -10.09 21.39
N ALA A 767 -20.96 -9.16 20.88
CA ALA A 767 -21.31 -7.73 20.81
C ALA A 767 -22.53 -7.46 19.91
N ILE A 768 -22.57 -8.10 18.74
CA ILE A 768 -23.69 -8.04 17.80
C ILE A 768 -24.97 -8.57 18.45
N THR A 769 -24.90 -9.71 19.14
CA THR A 769 -26.06 -10.28 19.84
C THR A 769 -26.61 -9.33 20.91
N MET A 770 -25.74 -8.77 21.77
CA MET A 770 -26.17 -7.82 22.80
C MET A 770 -26.76 -6.53 22.19
N THR A 771 -26.18 -6.05 21.09
CA THR A 771 -26.67 -4.88 20.37
C THR A 771 -28.08 -5.13 19.80
N TRP A 772 -28.29 -6.25 19.11
CA TRP A 772 -29.62 -6.60 18.57
C TRP A 772 -30.64 -6.84 19.67
N ALA A 773 -30.25 -7.49 20.77
CA ALA A 773 -31.13 -7.68 21.92
C ALA A 773 -31.59 -6.33 22.49
N MET A 774 -30.66 -5.38 22.73
CA MET A 774 -31.01 -4.06 23.24
C MET A 774 -31.83 -3.23 22.25
N ALA A 775 -31.57 -3.36 20.94
CA ALA A 775 -32.37 -2.71 19.91
C ALA A 775 -33.83 -3.23 19.90
N GLU A 776 -34.00 -4.54 19.97
CA GLU A 776 -35.32 -5.16 20.03
C GLU A 776 -36.04 -4.85 21.34
N LEU A 777 -35.34 -4.82 22.47
CA LEU A 777 -35.93 -4.42 23.75
C LEU A 777 -36.36 -2.95 23.72
N ALA A 778 -35.54 -2.05 23.17
CA ALA A 778 -35.88 -0.63 23.02
C ALA A 778 -37.10 -0.44 22.11
N LYS A 779 -37.21 -1.27 21.06
CA LYS A 779 -38.36 -1.27 20.15
C LYS A 779 -39.61 -1.91 20.76
N ASN A 780 -39.46 -2.75 21.78
CA ASN A 780 -40.55 -3.47 22.44
C ASN A 780 -40.58 -3.17 23.96
N PRO A 781 -41.06 -1.98 24.40
CA PRO A 781 -41.07 -1.57 25.80
C PRO A 781 -41.78 -2.55 26.75
N ARG A 782 -42.79 -3.29 26.25
CA ARG A 782 -43.46 -4.37 26.98
C ARG A 782 -42.48 -5.46 27.40
N VAL A 783 -41.60 -5.87 26.49
CA VAL A 783 -40.61 -6.92 26.71
C VAL A 783 -39.48 -6.39 27.59
N MET A 784 -38.99 -5.17 27.33
CA MET A 784 -37.98 -4.48 28.16
C MET A 784 -38.40 -4.46 29.64
N LYS A 785 -39.60 -3.95 29.94
CA LYS A 785 -40.09 -3.87 31.32
C LYS A 785 -40.19 -5.25 31.97
N LYS A 786 -40.64 -6.27 31.23
CA LYS A 786 -40.81 -7.62 31.75
C LYS A 786 -39.48 -8.29 32.08
N VAL A 787 -38.46 -8.15 31.22
CA VAL A 787 -37.13 -8.71 31.49
C VAL A 787 -36.43 -7.97 32.63
N GLN A 788 -36.53 -6.65 32.71
CA GLN A 788 -35.99 -5.89 33.84
C GLN A 788 -36.67 -6.29 35.17
N ALA A 789 -38.00 -6.48 35.16
CA ALA A 789 -38.75 -6.92 36.33
C ALA A 789 -38.32 -8.32 36.80
N GLU A 790 -38.14 -9.28 35.89
CA GLU A 790 -37.58 -10.58 36.22
C GLU A 790 -36.22 -10.43 36.90
N ILE A 791 -35.27 -9.77 36.23
CA ILE A 791 -33.88 -9.64 36.68
C ILE A 791 -33.83 -9.03 38.08
N ARG A 792 -34.53 -7.91 38.30
CA ARG A 792 -34.57 -7.21 39.60
C ARG A 792 -35.24 -8.06 40.69
N SER A 793 -36.32 -8.79 40.34
CA SER A 793 -37.05 -9.64 41.31
C SER A 793 -36.27 -10.88 41.76
N GLN A 794 -35.45 -11.46 40.89
CA GLN A 794 -34.68 -12.69 41.17
C GLN A 794 -33.37 -12.39 41.89
N ILE A 795 -32.71 -11.27 41.56
CA ILE A 795 -31.37 -10.94 42.08
C ILE A 795 -31.44 -10.24 43.45
N LYS A 796 -32.47 -9.41 43.69
CA LYS A 796 -32.79 -8.71 44.97
C LYS A 796 -31.60 -8.02 45.67
N ASN A 797 -31.52 -6.69 45.56
CA ASN A 797 -30.64 -5.82 46.37
C ASN A 797 -29.16 -6.22 46.39
N LYS A 798 -28.63 -6.86 45.34
CA LYS A 798 -27.20 -7.09 45.20
C LYS A 798 -26.54 -5.88 44.55
N GLU A 799 -25.41 -5.44 45.11
CA GLU A 799 -24.58 -4.42 44.47
C GLU A 799 -24.05 -4.89 43.10
N ARG A 800 -23.85 -6.21 42.92
CA ARG A 800 -23.31 -6.81 41.70
C ARG A 800 -24.00 -8.14 41.37
N ILE A 801 -24.27 -8.35 40.09
CA ILE A 801 -24.74 -9.64 39.57
C ILE A 801 -23.54 -10.58 39.48
N SER A 802 -23.65 -11.79 40.02
CA SER A 802 -22.67 -12.85 39.75
C SER A 802 -23.10 -13.68 38.55
N PHE A 803 -22.15 -14.34 37.90
CA PHE A 803 -22.46 -15.23 36.77
C PHE A 803 -23.50 -16.31 37.11
N ASP A 804 -23.38 -16.95 38.28
CA ASP A 804 -24.36 -17.96 38.74
C ASP A 804 -25.78 -17.42 38.95
N ASP A 805 -25.96 -16.09 39.05
CA ASP A 805 -27.30 -15.49 39.14
C ASP A 805 -28.02 -15.54 37.78
N THR A 806 -27.26 -15.56 36.66
CA THR A 806 -27.83 -15.59 35.31
C THR A 806 -28.57 -16.88 35.00
N ASP A 807 -28.24 -17.97 35.70
CA ASP A 807 -28.91 -19.25 35.54
C ASP A 807 -30.40 -19.21 35.87
N LYS A 808 -30.80 -18.29 36.75
CA LYS A 808 -32.19 -18.11 37.23
C LYS A 808 -33.04 -17.21 36.33
N LEU A 809 -32.43 -16.56 35.33
CA LEU A 809 -33.07 -15.53 34.49
C LEU A 809 -33.69 -16.15 33.24
N GLU A 810 -34.79 -16.88 33.42
CA GLU A 810 -35.41 -17.67 32.34
C GLU A 810 -35.98 -16.79 31.22
N TYR A 811 -36.64 -15.70 31.55
CA TYR A 811 -37.19 -14.77 30.55
C TYR A 811 -36.08 -14.01 29.82
N LEU A 812 -34.97 -13.65 30.47
CA LEU A 812 -33.77 -13.16 29.77
C LEU A 812 -33.26 -14.19 28.75
N LYS A 813 -33.20 -15.47 29.11
CA LYS A 813 -32.82 -16.55 28.18
C LYS A 813 -33.79 -16.64 27.00
N MET A 814 -35.09 -16.45 27.21
CA MET A 814 -36.07 -16.37 26.11
C MET A 814 -35.84 -15.16 25.20
N VAL A 815 -35.51 -13.99 25.76
CA VAL A 815 -35.15 -12.78 24.99
C VAL A 815 -33.92 -13.04 24.12
N ILE A 816 -32.90 -13.72 24.65
CA ILE A 816 -31.69 -14.05 23.91
C ILE A 816 -31.99 -15.08 22.80
N LYS A 817 -32.78 -16.13 23.09
CA LYS A 817 -33.23 -17.10 22.07
C LYS A 817 -34.00 -16.42 20.93
N GLU A 818 -34.89 -15.49 21.25
CA GLU A 818 -35.64 -14.74 20.24
C GLU A 818 -34.75 -13.80 19.43
N THR A 819 -33.75 -13.18 20.09
CA THR A 819 -32.72 -12.40 19.41
C THR A 819 -31.91 -13.27 18.45
N TRP A 820 -31.51 -14.48 18.86
CA TRP A 820 -30.78 -15.42 17.99
C TRP A 820 -31.62 -15.94 16.82
N ARG A 821 -32.94 -16.08 17.00
CA ARG A 821 -33.87 -16.48 15.94
C ARG A 821 -33.99 -15.41 14.87
N LEU A 822 -34.21 -14.16 15.28
CA LEU A 822 -34.42 -13.03 14.36
C LEU A 822 -33.11 -12.47 13.82
N HIS A 823 -32.08 -12.36 14.65
CA HIS A 823 -30.82 -11.71 14.33
C HIS A 823 -29.63 -12.65 14.56
N PRO A 824 -29.57 -13.81 13.87
CA PRO A 824 -28.44 -14.72 13.99
C PRO A 824 -27.16 -14.00 13.50
N PRO A 825 -26.10 -13.89 14.32
CA PRO A 825 -24.90 -13.16 13.91
C PRO A 825 -24.27 -13.69 12.62
N THR A 826 -24.39 -15.00 12.35
CA THR A 826 -23.89 -15.64 11.10
C THR A 826 -25.05 -16.27 10.31
N PRO A 827 -25.79 -15.49 9.50
CA PRO A 827 -27.08 -15.93 8.93
C PRO A 827 -26.98 -17.07 7.90
N LEU A 828 -25.81 -17.33 7.32
CA LEU A 828 -25.58 -18.43 6.35
C LEU A 828 -24.74 -19.58 6.92
N LEU A 829 -24.38 -19.50 8.20
CA LEU A 829 -23.29 -20.28 8.81
C LEU A 829 -21.99 -20.23 7.96
N LEU A 830 -20.97 -20.95 8.41
CA LEU A 830 -19.78 -21.17 7.57
C LEU A 830 -20.05 -22.24 6.51
N PRO A 831 -19.55 -22.06 5.26
CA PRO A 831 -19.81 -22.98 4.16
C PRO A 831 -19.24 -24.37 4.41
N ARG A 832 -19.96 -25.38 3.92
CA ARG A 832 -19.59 -26.79 3.96
C ARG A 832 -19.27 -27.30 2.55
N VAL A 833 -18.55 -28.41 2.45
CA VAL A 833 -18.31 -29.12 1.18
C VAL A 833 -18.72 -30.58 1.35
N VAL A 834 -19.48 -31.05 0.37
CA VAL A 834 -19.90 -32.45 0.25
C VAL A 834 -18.68 -33.33 -0.05
N ILE A 835 -18.40 -34.27 0.84
CA ILE A 835 -17.33 -35.26 0.75
C ILE A 835 -17.78 -36.42 -0.14
N THR A 836 -18.98 -36.95 0.13
CA THR A 836 -19.57 -38.09 -0.55
C THR A 836 -21.00 -37.74 -0.94
N GLU A 837 -21.44 -38.19 -2.11
CA GLU A 837 -22.81 -37.97 -2.60
C GLU A 837 -23.85 -38.50 -1.60
N PHE A 838 -24.94 -37.75 -1.42
CA PHE A 838 -26.07 -38.12 -0.57
C PHE A 838 -27.37 -37.47 -1.06
N GLU A 839 -28.50 -37.79 -0.44
CA GLU A 839 -29.81 -37.27 -0.84
C GLU A 839 -30.41 -36.34 0.23
N ILE A 840 -30.93 -35.19 -0.19
CA ILE A 840 -31.76 -34.30 0.63
C ILE A 840 -33.11 -34.12 -0.05
N ASN A 841 -34.22 -34.39 0.64
CA ASN A 841 -35.58 -34.22 0.12
C ASN A 841 -35.81 -34.82 -1.29
N GLY A 842 -35.26 -36.01 -1.61
CA GLY A 842 -35.43 -36.60 -2.94
C GLY A 842 -34.42 -36.11 -3.98
N TYR A 843 -33.49 -35.23 -3.62
CA TYR A 843 -32.49 -34.68 -4.52
C TYR A 843 -31.08 -35.17 -4.20
N THR A 844 -30.42 -35.74 -5.20
CA THR A 844 -29.02 -36.16 -5.12
C THR A 844 -28.10 -34.94 -5.10
N ILE A 845 -27.27 -34.82 -4.06
CA ILE A 845 -26.27 -33.76 -3.88
C ILE A 845 -24.87 -34.34 -4.17
N PRO A 846 -24.23 -33.99 -5.30
CA PRO A 846 -22.94 -34.58 -5.68
C PRO A 846 -21.79 -34.17 -4.76
N ALA A 847 -20.76 -35.01 -4.67
CA ALA A 847 -19.50 -34.68 -4.04
C ALA A 847 -18.86 -33.39 -4.62
N LYS A 848 -18.10 -32.67 -3.81
CA LYS A 848 -17.47 -31.36 -4.09
C LYS A 848 -18.44 -30.18 -4.24
N THR A 849 -19.74 -30.40 -4.05
CA THR A 849 -20.73 -29.31 -3.99
C THR A 849 -20.54 -28.50 -2.69
N ARG A 850 -20.59 -27.16 -2.77
CA ARG A 850 -20.64 -26.31 -1.57
C ARG A 850 -22.04 -26.32 -0.99
N LEU A 851 -22.15 -26.22 0.34
CA LEU A 851 -23.42 -26.24 1.04
C LEU A 851 -23.49 -25.09 2.04
N HIS A 852 -24.54 -24.27 1.96
CA HIS A 852 -24.88 -23.24 2.93
C HIS A 852 -26.22 -23.54 3.59
N VAL A 853 -26.34 -23.21 4.88
CA VAL A 853 -27.59 -23.29 5.62
C VAL A 853 -28.00 -21.88 5.98
N ASN A 854 -29.11 -21.43 5.42
CA ASN A 854 -29.65 -20.10 5.66
C ASN A 854 -30.48 -20.12 6.95
N VAL A 855 -29.82 -19.93 8.09
CA VAL A 855 -30.47 -19.94 9.42
C VAL A 855 -31.37 -18.72 9.62
N TRP A 856 -31.09 -17.62 8.92
CA TRP A 856 -31.98 -16.46 8.89
C TRP A 856 -33.33 -16.79 8.25
N ALA A 857 -33.32 -17.57 7.16
CA ALA A 857 -34.54 -18.07 6.53
C ALA A 857 -35.31 -19.03 7.44
N ILE A 858 -34.61 -19.95 8.11
CA ILE A 858 -35.20 -20.92 9.04
C ILE A 858 -35.86 -20.21 10.23
N GLY A 859 -35.19 -19.20 10.79
CA GLY A 859 -35.71 -18.39 11.88
C GLY A 859 -36.99 -17.64 11.50
N ARG A 860 -37.24 -17.40 10.21
CA ARG A 860 -38.42 -16.67 9.68
C ARG A 860 -39.38 -17.53 8.88
N ASP A 861 -39.31 -18.84 9.04
CA ASP A 861 -40.18 -19.74 8.31
C ASP A 861 -41.60 -19.76 8.93
N PRO A 862 -42.66 -19.29 8.22
CA PRO A 862 -44.00 -19.23 8.78
C PRO A 862 -44.61 -20.61 9.07
N ASP A 863 -44.09 -21.67 8.43
CA ASP A 863 -44.50 -23.05 8.69
C ASP A 863 -43.94 -23.57 10.03
N THR A 864 -42.85 -22.96 10.52
CA THR A 864 -42.19 -23.31 11.78
C THR A 864 -42.55 -22.35 12.91
N TRP A 865 -42.64 -21.04 12.61
CA TRP A 865 -42.79 -19.97 13.59
C TRP A 865 -44.05 -19.16 13.35
N LYS A 866 -44.96 -19.13 14.33
CA LYS A 866 -46.12 -18.23 14.31
C LYS A 866 -45.66 -16.77 14.42
N ASP A 867 -46.20 -15.90 13.56
CA ASP A 867 -45.85 -14.48 13.48
C ASP A 867 -44.33 -14.28 13.43
N PRO A 868 -43.65 -14.79 12.38
CA PRO A 868 -42.20 -14.98 12.37
C PRO A 868 -41.40 -13.68 12.42
N GLU A 869 -41.97 -12.55 11.98
CA GLU A 869 -41.29 -11.25 12.02
C GLU A 869 -41.46 -10.51 13.35
N MET A 870 -42.35 -10.97 14.25
CA MET A 870 -42.58 -10.34 15.55
C MET A 870 -41.55 -10.82 16.57
N PHE A 871 -40.91 -9.88 17.27
CA PHE A 871 -40.07 -10.15 18.43
C PHE A 871 -40.94 -10.55 19.64
N LEU A 872 -41.09 -11.86 19.85
CA LEU A 872 -41.99 -12.45 20.84
C LEU A 872 -41.25 -13.51 21.67
N PRO A 873 -40.50 -13.13 22.72
CA PRO A 873 -39.81 -14.09 23.60
C PRO A 873 -40.73 -15.14 24.21
N GLU A 874 -41.98 -14.79 24.48
CA GLU A 874 -42.99 -15.72 25.02
C GLU A 874 -43.23 -16.97 24.16
N ARG A 875 -42.81 -17.00 22.89
CA ARG A 875 -42.88 -18.22 22.07
C ARG A 875 -42.03 -19.37 22.61
N PHE A 876 -41.07 -19.06 23.47
CA PHE A 876 -40.23 -20.04 24.15
C PHE A 876 -40.78 -20.46 25.52
N ASN A 877 -41.95 -19.96 25.93
CA ASN A 877 -42.61 -20.41 27.15
C ASN A 877 -42.95 -21.91 27.02
N ASP A 878 -42.55 -22.71 28.00
CA ASP A 878 -42.73 -24.17 28.02
C ASP A 878 -42.14 -24.89 26.78
N SER A 879 -41.19 -24.27 26.09
CA SER A 879 -40.53 -24.82 24.91
C SER A 879 -39.14 -25.34 25.24
N ASN A 880 -38.85 -26.56 24.78
CA ASN A 880 -37.52 -27.18 24.91
C ASN A 880 -36.55 -26.75 23.79
N ILE A 881 -36.93 -25.79 22.95
CA ILE A 881 -36.06 -25.30 21.87
C ILE A 881 -34.88 -24.53 22.47
N ASP A 882 -33.67 -24.93 22.08
CA ASP A 882 -32.44 -24.22 22.37
C ASP A 882 -31.52 -24.08 21.16
N ALA A 883 -30.46 -23.28 21.31
CA ALA A 883 -29.47 -23.05 20.27
C ALA A 883 -28.26 -24.00 20.35
N LYS A 884 -28.36 -25.12 21.10
CA LYS A 884 -27.27 -26.10 21.30
C LYS A 884 -27.14 -27.11 20.16
N GLY A 885 -27.80 -26.83 19.03
CA GLY A 885 -27.67 -27.58 17.78
C GLY A 885 -28.49 -28.87 17.73
N GLN A 886 -29.39 -29.12 18.69
CA GLN A 886 -30.33 -30.25 18.63
C GLN A 886 -31.70 -29.86 18.05
N ASN A 887 -32.06 -28.58 18.15
CA ASN A 887 -33.26 -28.01 17.56
C ASN A 887 -32.92 -27.29 16.26
N PHE A 888 -33.39 -27.83 15.13
CA PHE A 888 -33.04 -27.31 13.81
C PHE A 888 -33.83 -26.07 13.41
N GLU A 889 -34.78 -25.67 14.24
CA GLU A 889 -35.54 -24.43 14.17
C GLU A 889 -34.71 -23.23 14.66
N LEU A 890 -33.71 -23.45 15.53
CA LEU A 890 -32.83 -22.43 16.11
C LEU A 890 -31.35 -22.84 16.03
N LEU A 891 -30.65 -22.38 14.99
CA LEU A 891 -29.31 -22.87 14.62
C LEU A 891 -28.21 -21.80 14.66
N SER A 892 -28.31 -20.81 15.55
CA SER A 892 -27.40 -19.65 15.56
C SER A 892 -25.94 -20.01 15.90
N PHE A 893 -25.69 -21.18 16.50
CA PHE A 893 -24.36 -21.77 16.71
C PHE A 893 -24.04 -22.93 15.76
N GLY A 894 -24.91 -23.22 14.79
CA GLY A 894 -24.85 -24.39 13.92
C GLY A 894 -25.22 -25.70 14.63
N SER A 895 -24.84 -26.82 14.02
CA SER A 895 -25.12 -28.18 14.53
C SER A 895 -24.08 -29.18 14.00
N GLY A 896 -24.13 -30.41 14.52
CA GLY A 896 -23.28 -31.52 14.13
C GLY A 896 -21.82 -31.31 14.54
N ARG A 897 -20.90 -31.98 13.83
CA ARG A 897 -19.47 -31.94 14.16
C ARG A 897 -18.84 -30.55 14.09
N ARG A 898 -19.40 -29.64 13.29
CA ARG A 898 -18.91 -28.26 13.14
C ARG A 898 -19.68 -27.23 13.97
N ILE A 899 -20.41 -27.65 15.00
CA ILE A 899 -21.03 -26.72 15.96
C ILE A 899 -19.98 -25.80 16.59
N CYS A 900 -20.36 -24.56 16.90
CA CYS A 900 -19.48 -23.56 17.47
C CYS A 900 -18.74 -24.10 18.72
N PRO A 901 -17.39 -24.01 18.79
CA PRO A 901 -16.65 -24.40 20.00
C PRO A 901 -16.89 -23.43 21.16
N GLY A 902 -17.07 -22.14 20.85
CA GLY A 902 -17.27 -21.08 21.84
C GLY A 902 -18.71 -20.90 22.31
N LEU A 903 -19.60 -21.87 22.09
CA LEU A 903 -21.03 -21.75 22.44
C LEU A 903 -21.23 -21.33 23.90
N TYR A 904 -20.53 -22.02 24.82
CA TYR A 904 -20.64 -21.72 26.25
C TYR A 904 -20.06 -20.33 26.59
N MET A 905 -18.86 -20.01 26.08
CA MET A 905 -18.25 -18.69 26.30
C MET A 905 -19.12 -17.54 25.77
N GLY A 906 -19.67 -17.66 24.56
CA GLY A 906 -20.50 -16.63 23.95
C GLY A 906 -21.85 -16.47 24.65
N THR A 907 -22.53 -17.57 24.97
CA THR A 907 -23.82 -17.55 25.68
C THR A 907 -23.67 -16.85 27.03
N THR A 908 -22.66 -17.25 27.80
CA THR A 908 -22.40 -16.68 29.14
C THR A 908 -22.02 -15.21 29.09
N MET A 909 -21.29 -14.77 28.07
CA MET A 909 -20.95 -13.36 27.88
C MET A 909 -22.19 -12.50 27.57
N VAL A 910 -23.08 -12.99 26.71
CA VAL A 910 -24.32 -12.29 26.34
C VAL A 910 -25.29 -12.23 27.52
N GLU A 911 -25.51 -13.35 28.21
CA GLU A 911 -26.38 -13.43 29.40
C GLU A 911 -25.89 -12.49 30.50
N PHE A 912 -24.60 -12.58 30.85
CA PHE A 912 -24.01 -11.76 31.90
C PHE A 912 -23.98 -10.27 31.55
N GLY A 913 -23.62 -9.93 30.31
CA GLY A 913 -23.60 -8.55 29.83
C GLY A 913 -24.99 -7.91 29.87
N LEU A 914 -26.00 -8.55 29.27
CA LEU A 914 -27.37 -8.02 29.24
C LEU A 914 -27.99 -7.95 30.64
N ALA A 915 -27.78 -8.97 31.48
CA ALA A 915 -28.29 -8.97 32.85
C ALA A 915 -27.83 -7.72 33.62
N ASN A 916 -26.53 -7.39 33.56
CA ASN A 916 -25.98 -6.22 34.24
C ASN A 916 -26.55 -4.90 33.69
N MET A 917 -26.65 -4.75 32.36
CA MET A 917 -27.21 -3.52 31.76
C MET A 917 -28.68 -3.31 32.13
N LEU A 918 -29.47 -4.38 32.18
CA LEU A 918 -30.91 -4.32 32.45
C LEU A 918 -31.24 -4.22 33.94
N TYR A 919 -30.36 -4.75 34.80
CA TYR A 919 -30.49 -4.63 36.24
C TYR A 919 -30.27 -3.19 36.72
N HIS A 920 -29.13 -2.59 36.34
CA HIS A 920 -28.68 -1.30 36.86
C HIS A 920 -29.34 -0.09 36.21
N PHE A 921 -29.89 -0.23 35.00
CA PHE A 921 -30.42 0.89 34.24
C PHE A 921 -31.80 0.61 33.65
N ASP A 922 -32.63 1.63 33.67
CA ASP A 922 -33.70 1.81 32.69
C ASP A 922 -33.16 2.49 31.44
N TRP A 923 -33.74 2.17 30.29
CA TRP A 923 -33.24 2.64 28.99
C TRP A 923 -34.32 3.45 28.28
N LYS A 924 -33.97 4.66 27.89
CA LYS A 924 -34.84 5.58 27.14
C LYS A 924 -34.24 5.88 25.77
N LEU A 925 -35.08 6.32 24.85
CA LEU A 925 -34.63 6.87 23.58
C LEU A 925 -34.08 8.29 23.78
N PRO A 926 -33.13 8.73 22.93
CA PRO A 926 -32.70 10.12 22.88
C PRO A 926 -33.87 11.10 22.71
N GLU A 927 -33.67 12.35 23.14
CA GLU A 927 -34.71 13.38 23.05
C GLU A 927 -35.19 13.58 21.61
N GLY A 928 -36.51 13.60 21.41
CA GLY A 928 -37.15 13.74 20.11
C GLY A 928 -37.32 12.46 19.31
N MET A 929 -36.79 11.32 19.78
CA MET A 929 -36.88 10.04 19.08
C MET A 929 -38.06 9.18 19.61
N VAL A 930 -38.81 8.57 18.70
CA VAL A 930 -39.85 7.58 19.00
C VAL A 930 -39.42 6.16 18.63
N VAL A 931 -40.18 5.16 19.05
CA VAL A 931 -39.86 3.73 18.86
C VAL A 931 -39.73 3.36 17.38
N GLU A 932 -40.53 4.00 16.52
CA GLU A 932 -40.53 3.81 15.07
C GLU A 932 -39.26 4.32 14.40
N ASP A 933 -38.53 5.25 15.03
CA ASP A 933 -37.29 5.82 14.50
C ASP A 933 -36.08 4.89 14.71
N ILE A 934 -36.21 3.82 15.50
CA ILE A 934 -35.13 2.87 15.72
C ILE A 934 -34.89 2.09 14.42
N ASP A 935 -33.81 2.43 13.74
CA ASP A 935 -33.34 1.72 12.56
C ASP A 935 -33.08 0.24 12.89
N MET A 936 -33.69 -0.67 12.13
CA MET A 936 -33.50 -2.12 12.27
C MET A 936 -32.83 -2.72 11.02
N GLU A 937 -32.23 -1.89 10.16
CA GLU A 937 -31.49 -2.36 8.98
C GLU A 937 -30.22 -3.11 9.37
N GLU A 938 -29.93 -4.13 8.57
CA GLU A 938 -28.76 -5.00 8.69
C GLU A 938 -27.58 -4.44 7.86
N ALA A 939 -26.37 -4.49 8.41
CA ALA A 939 -25.14 -4.22 7.66
C ALA A 939 -24.68 -5.49 6.90
N PRO A 940 -24.10 -5.36 5.70
CA PRO A 940 -23.54 -6.50 4.98
C PRO A 940 -22.22 -6.98 5.61
N GLY A 941 -21.99 -8.29 5.61
CA GLY A 941 -20.75 -8.88 6.14
C GLY A 941 -20.82 -10.39 6.35
N LEU A 942 -19.71 -10.97 6.82
CA LEU A 942 -19.67 -12.36 7.31
C LEU A 942 -20.56 -12.51 8.55
N THR A 943 -20.50 -11.50 9.42
CA THR A 943 -21.42 -11.30 10.54
C THR A 943 -22.38 -10.16 10.21
N VAL A 944 -23.61 -10.25 10.71
CA VAL A 944 -24.66 -9.24 10.44
C VAL A 944 -24.89 -8.36 11.66
N SER A 945 -24.25 -7.19 11.66
CA SER A 945 -24.44 -6.14 12.65
C SER A 945 -25.59 -5.20 12.27
N LYS A 946 -26.00 -4.35 13.22
CA LYS A 946 -26.95 -3.26 12.93
C LYS A 946 -26.27 -2.20 12.05
N LYS A 947 -26.95 -1.72 11.01
CA LYS A 947 -26.40 -0.75 10.05
C LYS A 947 -26.09 0.60 10.71
N SER A 948 -27.04 1.13 11.48
CA SER A 948 -26.83 2.33 12.29
C SER A 948 -26.47 1.97 13.73
N GLU A 949 -25.61 2.76 14.37
CA GLU A 949 -25.23 2.59 15.77
C GLU A 949 -26.46 2.73 16.71
N LEU A 950 -26.51 1.94 17.79
CA LEU A 950 -27.60 2.00 18.77
C LEU A 950 -27.27 3.00 19.89
N LEU A 951 -28.00 4.12 19.91
CA LEU A 951 -27.89 5.15 20.96
C LEU A 951 -29.09 5.05 21.91
N LEU A 952 -28.86 4.83 23.21
CA LEU A 952 -29.89 4.85 24.25
C LEU A 952 -29.43 5.69 25.44
N VAL A 953 -30.36 6.34 26.12
CA VAL A 953 -30.12 7.14 27.33
C VAL A 953 -30.32 6.27 28.57
N PRO A 954 -29.28 5.98 29.36
CA PRO A 954 -29.40 5.22 30.59
C PRO A 954 -30.00 6.08 31.72
N VAL A 955 -30.91 5.50 32.49
CA VAL A 955 -31.45 6.06 33.73
C VAL A 955 -31.14 5.07 34.84
N LYS A 956 -30.24 5.46 35.74
CA LYS A 956 -29.85 4.62 36.88
C LYS A 956 -31.09 4.22 37.68
N TYR A 957 -31.29 2.92 37.86
CA TYR A 957 -32.37 2.41 38.68
C TYR A 957 -32.00 2.63 40.15
N LEU A 958 -32.87 3.32 40.87
CA LEU A 958 -32.80 3.51 42.31
C LEU A 958 -33.98 2.73 42.89
N ASP A 959 -33.72 1.76 43.76
CA ASP A 959 -34.79 1.08 44.49
C ASP A 959 -35.60 2.16 45.24
N HIS A 960 -36.89 2.27 44.91
CA HIS A 960 -37.84 3.13 45.62
C HIS A 960 -38.42 2.37 46.82
#